data_AF-A0A9D8S5U1-F1
#
_entry.id   AF-A0A9D8S5U1-F1
#
_cell.length_a   1.000
_cell.length_b   1.000
_cell.length_c   1.000
_cell.angle_alpha   90.00
_cell.angle_beta   90.00
_cell.angle_gamma   90.00
#
_symmetry.space_group_name_H-M   'P 1'
#
loop_
_entity.id
_entity.type
_entity.pdbx_description
1 polymer ?
#
loop_
_entity_poly.entity_id
_entity_poly.type
_entity_poly.pdbx_seq_one_letter_code
_entity_poly.pdbx_strand_id
1 'polypeptide(L)'
;MKKLEIYLQALQAGQHERKIILKTIEELKSCTPQELSEYRLLVAALYCQLLQYCQAMYEGNVPQDIVEELLQAFESIEQIGVEATEKERYDSNLTTVWFLHELKIHGKTGDVWRIEDELLQKSMQILIQELDNIYFVFDIKENEEHVFPIHNMIAKVVERPEFVDINNPLGIYQIHILQLAVRLFINSEDKQKILQTLIDQCNLRFIKYLNASGYIIDTLDLLNYQKNGVMIFYDAMTNKVLIRHKSRNYFEGKPLWEIDGVTIEEEKDHHRNKIGFFVEYDLEKSDSLKDHSDILKSEEGRQAFLRLVFDKRAYNILFEHSIIKKADGSLLPVNPYCYNDNKIVKGWLKNKTGTIYEKEHLIDAIREYRSSALKVCKECVMNRVAFGLAIMLLQNENVGVNGLGVDELNSSEWYQSQVLKNWVEHCSDSVEALTFIVGQWQRENEYCAITYKKNKNSKEKNIEEHEIEPLDFYPLKSDNSWMYQIIGCKNPTEWYVLHGKVQEDSEGNFILVVDLVSDVVGKKFSQDTEMPQLLINTDVLDDPEGLIEDIWGNGDEYYLLYNTKEQSGVVCNQSLLKMLSALEKIQSKNYLTLETVSEISRTQYDEITNMMLLQRAALEEVGKRYFCDFDSQVYYRLIHNLLWSEIDKAKIGSYLKIFMHHQKLEFSDVNRDEKFIRKDVNTLYVPKDGRESDSVLASIYETYLKAKSVREPNDMYNYMLELKEDGFYYNDNRINNIVFLCDNFECGSATIRMLKAYLNLDVTDESEKRKVEQVRASRQKYFIKQNGLDVAQEQRVEVPLESVIKKNNCTIEIHGYYGTEIGKKAVEDFLNEQHINLGEVSYERQIINQATQIMDEVKEIWPRFAPKENVYTVVREFNMPKMNVFPVTMLNNPKRAICMFVKKDEIKKSQK
;
A
#
# COMPACT_ATOMS: atom_id res chain seq x y z
N MET A 1 29.96 13.93 -53.35
CA MET A 1 29.12 13.48 -54.49
C MET A 1 29.84 12.53 -55.46
N LYS A 2 30.69 12.98 -56.40
CA LYS A 2 31.31 12.10 -57.44
C LYS A 2 32.00 10.84 -56.88
N LYS A 3 32.63 10.94 -55.70
CA LYS A 3 33.32 9.81 -55.06
C LYS A 3 32.36 8.75 -54.51
N LEU A 4 31.28 9.15 -53.82
CA LEU A 4 30.26 8.24 -53.31
C LEU A 4 29.57 7.46 -54.44
N GLU A 5 29.26 8.13 -55.56
CA GLU A 5 28.69 7.48 -56.75
C GLU A 5 29.66 6.49 -57.40
N ILE A 6 30.97 6.84 -57.47
CA ILE A 6 32.00 5.94 -57.98
C ILE A 6 32.12 4.68 -57.12
N TYR A 7 32.11 4.82 -55.79
CA TYR A 7 32.19 3.66 -54.90
C TYR A 7 30.91 2.81 -54.94
N LEU A 8 29.73 3.42 -55.05
CA LEU A 8 28.47 2.69 -55.23
C LEU A 8 28.50 1.85 -56.51
N GLN A 9 28.92 2.46 -57.63
CA GLN A 9 29.08 1.75 -58.90
C GLN A 9 30.15 0.64 -58.82
N ALA A 10 31.24 0.87 -58.09
CA ALA A 10 32.29 -0.13 -57.91
C ALA A 10 31.80 -1.34 -57.10
N LEU A 11 31.01 -1.13 -56.04
CA LEU A 11 30.39 -2.22 -55.28
C LEU A 11 29.37 -2.98 -56.13
N GLN A 12 28.55 -2.28 -56.91
CA GLN A 12 27.55 -2.89 -57.82
C GLN A 12 28.18 -3.68 -58.97
N ALA A 13 29.40 -3.35 -59.38
CA ALA A 13 30.13 -4.07 -60.42
C ALA A 13 30.57 -5.49 -60.00
N GLY A 14 30.53 -5.82 -58.69
CA GLY A 14 30.72 -7.18 -58.19
C GLY A 14 32.14 -7.75 -58.27
N GLN A 15 33.16 -6.93 -58.53
CA GLN A 15 34.56 -7.36 -58.46
C GLN A 15 35.01 -7.39 -57.00
N HIS A 16 34.77 -8.49 -56.28
CA HIS A 16 34.99 -8.61 -54.83
C HIS A 16 36.45 -8.41 -54.39
N GLU A 17 36.80 -7.18 -53.98
CA GLU A 17 38.11 -6.77 -53.53
C GLU A 17 38.05 -6.07 -52.15
N ARG A 18 38.85 -6.56 -51.20
CA ARG A 18 38.96 -5.96 -49.86
C ARG A 18 39.35 -4.48 -49.87
N LYS A 19 40.12 -4.04 -50.86
CA LYS A 19 40.54 -2.63 -51.01
C LYS A 19 39.35 -1.70 -51.29
N ILE A 20 38.33 -2.19 -51.99
CA ILE A 20 37.11 -1.42 -52.28
C ILE A 20 36.30 -1.23 -50.98
N ILE A 21 36.22 -2.26 -50.15
CA ILE A 21 35.57 -2.22 -48.83
C ILE A 21 36.20 -1.12 -47.96
N LEU A 22 37.51 -1.20 -47.70
CA LEU A 22 38.20 -0.26 -46.80
C LEU A 22 38.10 1.20 -47.28
N LYS A 23 38.27 1.43 -48.59
CA LYS A 23 38.14 2.77 -49.16
C LYS A 23 36.72 3.34 -49.08
N THR A 24 35.71 2.49 -49.24
CA THR A 24 34.31 2.91 -49.10
C THR A 24 33.99 3.27 -47.66
N ILE A 25 34.50 2.49 -46.70
CA ILE A 25 34.41 2.78 -45.26
C ILE A 25 35.06 4.13 -44.93
N GLU A 26 36.29 4.37 -45.39
CA GLU A 26 36.99 5.64 -45.17
C GLU A 26 36.20 6.84 -45.72
N GLU A 27 35.61 6.70 -46.91
CA GLU A 27 34.80 7.76 -47.53
C GLU A 27 33.52 8.03 -46.72
N LEU A 28 32.82 6.99 -46.26
CA LEU A 28 31.63 7.11 -45.40
C LEU A 28 31.95 7.79 -44.07
N LYS A 29 33.06 7.42 -43.42
CA LYS A 29 33.55 8.06 -42.17
C LYS A 29 33.96 9.52 -42.37
N SER A 30 34.39 9.89 -43.57
CA SER A 30 34.84 11.26 -43.89
C SER A 30 33.71 12.24 -44.23
N CYS A 31 32.47 11.76 -44.36
CA CYS A 31 31.33 12.60 -44.71
C CYS A 31 31.04 13.64 -43.62
N THR A 32 30.91 14.90 -44.01
CA THR A 32 30.54 15.99 -43.10
C THR A 32 29.03 15.97 -42.80
N PRO A 33 28.57 16.57 -41.67
CA PRO A 33 27.13 16.66 -41.37
C PRO A 33 26.30 17.32 -42.47
N GLN A 34 26.86 18.31 -43.18
CA GLN A 34 26.20 18.94 -44.31
C GLN A 34 26.01 17.95 -45.47
N GLU A 35 27.04 17.16 -45.79
CA GLU A 35 26.97 16.14 -46.84
C GLU A 35 26.00 15.01 -46.47
N LEU A 36 25.98 14.58 -45.20
CA LEU A 36 25.01 13.59 -44.72
C LEU A 36 23.56 14.10 -44.87
N SER A 37 23.31 15.38 -44.60
CA SER A 37 22.00 16.00 -44.76
C SER A 37 21.58 16.19 -46.23
N GLU A 38 22.50 16.56 -47.12
CA GLU A 38 22.19 16.78 -48.53
C GLU A 38 22.09 15.46 -49.34
N TYR A 39 22.82 14.42 -48.94
CA TYR A 39 22.97 13.18 -49.72
C TYR A 39 22.49 11.91 -48.98
N ARG A 40 21.55 12.04 -48.02
CA ARG A 40 21.02 10.92 -47.19
C ARG A 40 20.77 9.63 -47.97
N LEU A 41 20.00 9.71 -49.07
CA LEU A 41 19.63 8.55 -49.88
C LEU A 41 20.85 7.86 -50.52
N LEU A 42 21.81 8.64 -51.03
CA LEU A 42 23.02 8.11 -51.65
C LEU A 42 23.93 7.46 -50.62
N VAL A 43 24.05 8.06 -49.43
CA VAL A 43 24.83 7.52 -48.31
C VAL A 43 24.23 6.20 -47.81
N ALA A 44 22.90 6.16 -47.62
CA ALA A 44 22.21 4.94 -47.22
C ALA A 44 22.37 3.82 -48.25
N ALA A 45 22.16 4.12 -49.54
CA ALA A 45 22.36 3.15 -50.62
C ALA A 45 23.80 2.63 -50.67
N LEU A 46 24.80 3.52 -50.50
CA LEU A 46 26.21 3.12 -50.46
C LEU A 46 26.52 2.19 -49.30
N TYR A 47 26.02 2.49 -48.10
CA TYR A 47 26.24 1.67 -46.91
C TYR A 47 25.55 0.30 -47.01
N CYS A 48 24.28 0.26 -47.41
CA CYS A 48 23.56 -1.00 -47.62
C CYS A 48 24.25 -1.86 -48.69
N GLN A 49 24.66 -1.27 -49.82
CA GLN A 49 25.40 -1.99 -50.86
C GLN A 49 26.75 -2.51 -50.37
N LEU A 50 27.45 -1.76 -49.51
CA LEU A 50 28.70 -2.19 -48.88
C LEU A 50 28.47 -3.42 -47.98
N LEU A 51 27.41 -3.42 -47.16
CA LEU A 51 27.06 -4.57 -46.33
C LEU A 51 26.75 -5.81 -47.19
N GLN A 52 25.93 -5.65 -48.23
CA GLN A 52 25.62 -6.74 -49.17
C GLN A 52 26.88 -7.30 -49.85
N TYR A 53 27.79 -6.41 -50.24
CA TYR A 53 29.05 -6.78 -50.87
C TYR A 53 29.96 -7.55 -49.91
N CYS A 54 30.03 -7.15 -48.64
CA CYS A 54 30.75 -7.89 -47.60
C CYS A 54 30.11 -9.27 -47.36
N GLN A 55 28.78 -9.34 -47.25
CA GLN A 55 28.06 -10.60 -47.07
C GLN A 55 28.35 -11.58 -48.23
N ALA A 56 28.26 -11.10 -49.47
CA ALA A 56 28.55 -11.91 -50.66
C ALA A 56 30.01 -12.36 -50.73
N MET A 57 30.97 -11.47 -50.41
CA MET A 57 32.39 -11.78 -50.47
C MET A 57 32.84 -12.81 -49.42
N TYR A 58 32.24 -12.78 -48.23
CA TYR A 58 32.64 -13.60 -47.09
C TYR A 58 31.63 -14.69 -46.71
N GLU A 59 30.61 -14.91 -47.55
CA GLU A 59 29.51 -15.86 -47.28
C GLU A 59 28.89 -15.66 -45.88
N GLY A 60 28.75 -14.39 -45.48
CA GLY A 60 28.27 -13.98 -44.15
C GLY A 60 29.29 -14.02 -43.01
N ASN A 61 30.46 -14.64 -43.17
CA ASN A 61 31.51 -14.71 -42.15
C ASN A 61 32.53 -13.57 -42.28
N VAL A 62 32.05 -12.33 -42.11
CA VAL A 62 32.88 -11.13 -42.30
C VAL A 62 33.99 -11.04 -41.22
N PRO A 63 35.26 -10.83 -41.60
CA PRO A 63 36.37 -10.69 -40.65
C PRO A 63 36.14 -9.60 -39.60
N GLN A 64 36.53 -9.87 -38.35
CA GLN A 64 36.31 -8.97 -37.21
C GLN A 64 36.88 -7.56 -37.42
N ASP A 65 38.05 -7.46 -38.03
CA ASP A 65 38.70 -6.18 -38.35
C ASP A 65 37.92 -5.36 -39.39
N ILE A 66 37.14 -6.01 -40.27
CA ILE A 66 36.22 -5.34 -41.19
C ILE A 66 34.92 -4.97 -40.47
N VAL A 67 34.42 -5.83 -39.58
CA VAL A 67 33.22 -5.58 -38.78
C VAL A 67 33.39 -4.32 -37.93
N GLU A 68 34.50 -4.19 -37.21
CA GLU A 68 34.81 -2.99 -36.39
C GLU A 68 34.79 -1.71 -37.25
N GLU A 69 35.37 -1.77 -38.43
CA GLU A 69 35.41 -0.67 -39.39
C GLU A 69 34.02 -0.32 -39.95
N LEU A 70 33.17 -1.32 -40.21
CA LEU A 70 31.78 -1.14 -40.65
C LEU A 70 30.89 -0.53 -39.57
N LEU A 71 31.10 -0.89 -38.29
CA LEU A 71 30.38 -0.32 -37.16
C LEU A 71 30.74 1.15 -36.93
N GLN A 72 32.03 1.50 -37.02
CA GLN A 72 32.47 2.90 -36.96
C GLN A 72 31.91 3.74 -38.13
N ALA A 73 31.82 3.16 -39.33
CA ALA A 73 31.16 3.82 -40.46
C ALA A 73 29.66 4.00 -40.19
N PHE A 74 28.99 3.00 -39.61
CA PHE A 74 27.59 3.11 -39.19
C PHE A 74 27.38 4.25 -38.20
N GLU A 75 28.22 4.36 -37.17
CA GLU A 75 28.15 5.45 -36.17
C GLU A 75 28.25 6.83 -36.80
N SER A 76 29.01 6.96 -37.88
CA SER A 76 29.15 8.22 -38.61
C SER A 76 27.89 8.60 -39.39
N ILE A 77 27.00 7.64 -39.69
CA ILE A 77 25.83 7.85 -40.57
C ILE A 77 24.48 7.50 -39.93
N GLU A 78 24.43 6.89 -38.75
CA GLU A 78 23.21 6.27 -38.19
C GLU A 78 22.03 7.25 -38.00
N GLN A 79 22.31 8.55 -37.85
CA GLN A 79 21.31 9.60 -37.67
C GLN A 79 20.59 10.03 -38.96
N ILE A 80 21.06 9.63 -40.15
CA ILE A 80 20.47 10.10 -41.42
C ILE A 80 19.00 9.69 -41.57
N GLY A 81 18.59 8.55 -40.98
CA GLY A 81 17.22 8.07 -41.00
C GLY A 81 16.27 8.89 -40.12
N VAL A 82 16.76 9.32 -38.95
CA VAL A 82 15.99 10.14 -37.99
C VAL A 82 15.68 11.52 -38.58
N GLU A 83 16.67 12.12 -39.24
CA GLU A 83 16.56 13.46 -39.84
C GLU A 83 15.86 13.49 -41.22
N ALA A 84 15.55 12.34 -41.81
CA ALA A 84 14.96 12.25 -43.13
C ALA A 84 13.51 12.78 -43.16
N THR A 85 13.13 13.40 -44.28
CA THR A 85 11.74 13.79 -44.54
C THR A 85 10.85 12.56 -44.74
N GLU A 86 9.53 12.68 -44.52
CA GLU A 86 8.59 11.58 -44.73
C GLU A 86 8.70 10.94 -46.12
N LYS A 87 8.98 11.76 -47.15
CA LYS A 87 9.15 11.28 -48.53
C LYS A 87 10.42 10.44 -48.70
N GLU A 88 11.52 10.85 -48.08
CA GLU A 88 12.79 10.12 -48.13
C GLU A 88 12.71 8.79 -47.37
N ARG A 89 11.90 8.72 -46.29
CA ARG A 89 11.69 7.50 -45.49
C ARG A 89 11.00 6.35 -46.22
N TYR A 90 10.49 6.56 -47.44
CA TYR A 90 10.00 5.50 -48.33
C TYR A 90 11.13 4.79 -49.11
N ASP A 91 12.35 5.32 -49.10
CA ASP A 91 13.51 4.65 -49.70
C ASP A 91 13.96 3.45 -48.85
N SER A 92 14.09 2.29 -49.47
CA SER A 92 14.32 1.02 -48.77
C SER A 92 15.68 0.95 -48.06
N ASN A 93 16.73 1.55 -48.63
CA ASN A 93 18.04 1.62 -48.01
C ASN A 93 18.03 2.57 -46.81
N LEU A 94 17.39 3.73 -46.95
CA LEU A 94 17.26 4.68 -45.84
C LEU A 94 16.44 4.09 -44.68
N THR A 95 15.31 3.42 -44.98
CA THR A 95 14.53 2.70 -43.96
C THR A 95 15.36 1.63 -43.27
N THR A 96 16.23 0.91 -44.00
CA THR A 96 17.11 -0.11 -43.44
C THR A 96 18.12 0.48 -42.46
N VAL A 97 18.81 1.58 -42.83
CA VAL A 97 19.73 2.29 -41.92
C VAL A 97 19.00 2.80 -40.68
N TRP A 98 17.81 3.37 -40.86
CA TRP A 98 16.98 3.82 -39.75
C TRP A 98 16.57 2.68 -38.83
N PHE A 99 16.14 1.55 -39.38
CA PHE A 99 15.76 0.37 -38.59
C PHE A 99 16.94 -0.20 -37.78
N LEU A 100 18.13 -0.28 -38.36
CA LEU A 100 19.35 -0.68 -37.65
C LEU A 100 19.69 0.31 -36.52
N HIS A 101 19.49 1.60 -36.75
CA HIS A 101 19.71 2.63 -35.74
C HIS A 101 18.79 2.44 -34.53
N GLU A 102 17.50 2.24 -34.79
CA GLU A 102 16.51 1.97 -33.74
C GLU A 102 16.84 0.69 -32.95
N LEU A 103 17.21 -0.41 -33.64
CA LEU A 103 17.62 -1.65 -32.99
C LEU A 103 18.82 -1.43 -32.05
N LYS A 104 19.83 -0.67 -32.50
CA LYS A 104 21.04 -0.38 -31.72
C LYS A 104 20.73 0.50 -30.49
N ILE A 105 19.91 1.55 -30.64
CA ILE A 105 19.53 2.42 -29.52
C ILE A 105 18.75 1.62 -28.48
N HIS A 106 17.73 0.88 -28.91
CA HIS A 106 16.85 0.18 -27.97
C HIS A 106 17.53 -1.04 -27.33
N GLY A 107 18.47 -1.68 -28.05
CA GLY A 107 19.37 -2.67 -27.49
C GLY A 107 20.16 -2.16 -26.28
N LYS A 108 20.66 -0.92 -26.34
CA LYS A 108 21.41 -0.29 -25.23
C LYS A 108 20.54 0.06 -24.02
N THR A 109 19.26 0.38 -24.24
CA THR A 109 18.35 0.78 -23.15
C THR A 109 17.74 -0.38 -22.37
N GLY A 110 17.67 -1.58 -22.97
CA GLY A 110 17.04 -2.76 -22.35
C GLY A 110 15.51 -2.68 -22.21
N ASP A 111 14.89 -1.58 -22.64
CA ASP A 111 13.44 -1.40 -22.61
C ASP A 111 12.76 -2.19 -23.74
N VAL A 112 11.49 -2.53 -23.53
CA VAL A 112 10.64 -3.17 -24.56
C VAL A 112 10.36 -2.14 -25.65
N TRP A 113 11.25 -2.02 -26.67
CA TRP A 113 11.26 -1.05 -27.80
C TRP A 113 9.93 -0.30 -28.05
N ARG A 114 9.17 -0.46 -29.14
CA ARG A 114 7.87 0.18 -29.50
C ARG A 114 8.19 1.06 -30.68
N ILE A 115 7.94 0.50 -31.86
CA ILE A 115 7.95 1.26 -33.09
C ILE A 115 6.68 2.11 -33.06
N GLU A 116 6.75 3.30 -32.46
CA GLU A 116 5.62 4.24 -32.41
C GLU A 116 5.46 5.00 -33.74
N ASP A 117 6.51 5.00 -34.57
CA ASP A 117 6.49 5.65 -35.88
C ASP A 117 5.66 4.84 -36.89
N GLU A 118 4.54 5.41 -37.32
CA GLU A 118 3.62 4.79 -38.27
C GLU A 118 4.26 4.48 -39.64
N LEU A 119 5.25 5.27 -40.08
CA LEU A 119 5.92 5.04 -41.36
C LEU A 119 6.81 3.81 -41.26
N LEU A 120 7.56 3.67 -40.17
CA LEU A 120 8.37 2.46 -39.94
C LEU A 120 7.47 1.23 -39.82
N GLN A 121 6.31 1.31 -39.13
CA GLN A 121 5.32 0.23 -39.11
C GLN A 121 4.82 -0.17 -40.51
N LYS A 122 4.56 0.81 -41.38
CA LYS A 122 4.11 0.59 -42.77
C LYS A 122 5.22 -0.01 -43.64
N SER A 123 6.49 0.20 -43.30
CA SER A 123 7.65 -0.30 -44.04
C SER A 123 8.14 -1.69 -43.62
N MET A 124 7.48 -2.37 -42.67
CA MET A 124 7.90 -3.71 -42.20
C MET A 124 8.04 -4.74 -43.34
N GLN A 125 7.14 -4.70 -44.34
CA GLN A 125 7.23 -5.61 -45.49
C GLN A 125 8.46 -5.31 -46.37
N ILE A 126 8.83 -4.04 -46.52
CA ILE A 126 10.02 -3.63 -47.27
C ILE A 126 11.28 -4.12 -46.53
N LEU A 127 11.32 -3.96 -45.22
CA LEU A 127 12.43 -4.46 -44.39
C LEU A 127 12.60 -5.98 -44.49
N ILE A 128 11.51 -6.75 -44.52
CA ILE A 128 11.57 -8.21 -44.73
C ILE A 128 12.28 -8.56 -46.05
N GLN A 129 12.13 -7.75 -47.10
CA GLN A 129 12.78 -7.99 -48.39
C GLN A 129 14.26 -7.57 -48.41
N GLU A 130 14.59 -6.44 -47.79
CA GLU A 130 15.95 -5.89 -47.84
C GLU A 130 16.92 -6.60 -46.88
N LEU A 131 16.43 -6.99 -45.69
CA LEU A 131 17.29 -7.51 -44.62
C LEU A 131 17.87 -8.90 -44.92
N ASP A 132 17.26 -9.67 -45.81
CA ASP A 132 17.82 -10.95 -46.29
C ASP A 132 19.21 -10.75 -46.93
N ASN A 133 19.39 -9.62 -47.62
CA ASN A 133 20.64 -9.33 -48.32
C ASN A 133 21.78 -8.91 -47.37
N ILE A 134 21.50 -8.70 -46.08
CA ILE A 134 22.46 -8.24 -45.08
C ILE A 134 22.32 -8.96 -43.72
N TYR A 135 21.77 -10.18 -43.68
CA TYR A 135 21.47 -10.90 -42.44
C TYR A 135 22.65 -11.04 -41.46
N PHE A 136 23.90 -11.05 -41.94
CA PHE A 136 25.09 -11.22 -41.09
C PHE A 136 25.22 -10.12 -40.03
N VAL A 137 24.66 -8.93 -40.26
CA VAL A 137 24.74 -7.81 -39.31
C VAL A 137 24.11 -8.14 -37.96
N PHE A 138 23.12 -9.04 -37.95
CA PHE A 138 22.44 -9.47 -36.73
C PHE A 138 23.27 -10.46 -35.91
N ASP A 139 24.33 -11.05 -36.48
CA ASP A 139 25.25 -11.94 -35.77
C ASP A 139 26.45 -11.18 -35.15
N ILE A 140 26.60 -9.89 -35.45
CA ILE A 140 27.66 -9.03 -34.90
C ILE A 140 27.48 -8.85 -33.40
N LYS A 141 28.55 -9.11 -32.64
CA LYS A 141 28.59 -8.96 -31.18
C LYS A 141 29.72 -8.07 -30.70
N GLU A 142 29.44 -7.24 -29.71
CA GLU A 142 30.42 -6.54 -28.89
C GLU A 142 30.22 -6.95 -27.43
N ASN A 143 31.29 -7.37 -26.73
CA ASN A 143 31.21 -7.86 -25.35
C ASN A 143 30.14 -8.96 -25.12
N GLU A 144 30.02 -9.89 -26.07
CA GLU A 144 29.02 -10.98 -26.08
C GLU A 144 27.55 -10.55 -26.34
N GLU A 145 27.26 -9.25 -26.47
CA GLU A 145 25.93 -8.73 -26.79
C GLU A 145 25.78 -8.39 -28.28
N HIS A 146 24.59 -8.64 -28.83
CA HIS A 146 24.31 -8.30 -30.22
C HIS A 146 24.21 -6.78 -30.40
N VAL A 147 24.96 -6.22 -31.35
CA VAL A 147 24.90 -4.79 -31.68
C VAL A 147 23.52 -4.41 -32.23
N PHE A 148 22.93 -5.30 -33.02
CA PHE A 148 21.57 -5.16 -33.57
C PHE A 148 20.70 -6.33 -33.10
N PRO A 149 20.06 -6.24 -31.91
CA PRO A 149 19.39 -7.38 -31.28
C PRO A 149 17.98 -7.63 -31.86
N ILE A 150 17.90 -8.04 -33.13
CA ILE A 150 16.63 -8.25 -33.84
C ILE A 150 15.67 -9.22 -33.12
N HIS A 151 16.21 -10.22 -32.42
CA HIS A 151 15.42 -11.20 -31.66
C HIS A 151 14.62 -10.58 -30.50
N ASN A 152 15.03 -9.42 -29.97
CA ASN A 152 14.29 -8.73 -28.90
C ASN A 152 12.92 -8.20 -29.39
N MET A 153 12.73 -8.11 -30.71
CA MET A 153 11.44 -7.72 -31.29
C MET A 153 10.30 -8.68 -30.95
N ILE A 154 10.57 -9.91 -30.49
CA ILE A 154 9.54 -10.84 -29.98
C ILE A 154 8.67 -10.16 -28.91
N ALA A 155 9.27 -9.35 -28.03
CA ALA A 155 8.54 -8.67 -26.95
C ALA A 155 7.50 -7.65 -27.44
N LYS A 156 7.64 -7.13 -28.67
CA LYS A 156 6.67 -6.19 -29.26
C LYS A 156 5.33 -6.83 -29.57
N VAL A 157 5.35 -8.08 -30.03
CA VAL A 157 4.15 -8.83 -30.39
C VAL A 157 3.39 -9.25 -29.14
N VAL A 158 4.13 -9.60 -28.11
CA VAL A 158 3.62 -10.09 -26.82
C VAL A 158 2.87 -9.00 -26.04
N GLU A 159 3.03 -7.70 -26.34
CA GLU A 159 2.38 -6.61 -25.59
C GLU A 159 0.83 -6.60 -25.68
N ARG A 160 0.22 -7.24 -26.69
CA ARG A 160 -1.25 -7.31 -26.84
C ARG A 160 -1.71 -8.76 -26.97
N PRO A 161 -2.38 -9.35 -25.95
CA PRO A 161 -2.79 -10.76 -25.97
C PRO A 161 -3.81 -11.09 -27.08
N GLU A 162 -4.48 -10.07 -27.62
CA GLU A 162 -5.64 -10.22 -28.51
C GLU A 162 -5.30 -10.29 -30.02
N PHE A 163 -4.09 -10.65 -30.43
CA PHE A 163 -3.71 -10.48 -31.84
C PHE A 163 -2.90 -11.59 -32.50
N VAL A 164 -3.60 -12.63 -32.92
CA VAL A 164 -3.21 -13.43 -34.10
C VAL A 164 -4.42 -13.64 -35.01
N ASP A 165 -5.27 -12.62 -35.18
CA ASP A 165 -6.33 -12.68 -36.18
C ASP A 165 -5.75 -12.32 -37.55
N ILE A 166 -5.55 -13.34 -38.38
CA ILE A 166 -5.03 -13.23 -39.77
C ILE A 166 -5.93 -12.33 -40.63
N ASN A 167 -7.21 -12.15 -40.26
CA ASN A 167 -8.17 -11.31 -40.96
C ASN A 167 -8.13 -9.84 -40.53
N ASN A 168 -7.32 -9.50 -39.51
CA ASN A 168 -7.25 -8.16 -38.96
C ASN A 168 -5.89 -7.48 -39.30
N PRO A 169 -5.88 -6.22 -39.80
CA PRO A 169 -4.66 -5.50 -40.14
C PRO A 169 -3.58 -5.44 -39.04
N LEU A 170 -3.94 -5.33 -37.75
CA LEU A 170 -2.91 -5.32 -36.69
C LEU A 170 -2.25 -6.71 -36.52
N GLY A 171 -2.89 -7.79 -36.99
CA GLY A 171 -2.35 -9.16 -36.96
C GLY A 171 -1.31 -9.36 -38.04
N ILE A 172 -1.46 -8.68 -39.18
CA ILE A 172 -0.46 -8.65 -40.25
C ILE A 172 0.82 -8.00 -39.75
N TYR A 173 0.71 -6.84 -39.11
CA TYR A 173 1.84 -6.14 -38.52
C TYR A 173 2.58 -7.03 -37.52
N GLN A 174 1.86 -7.70 -36.61
CA GLN A 174 2.48 -8.58 -35.62
C GLN A 174 3.16 -9.81 -36.24
N ILE A 175 2.55 -10.43 -37.26
CA ILE A 175 3.19 -11.52 -38.02
C ILE A 175 4.51 -11.06 -38.63
N HIS A 176 4.54 -9.87 -39.26
CA HIS A 176 5.76 -9.33 -39.85
C HIS A 176 6.84 -9.04 -38.78
N ILE A 177 6.45 -8.53 -37.61
CA ILE A 177 7.40 -8.33 -36.50
C ILE A 177 7.98 -9.67 -36.03
N LEU A 178 7.17 -10.72 -35.90
CA LEU A 178 7.67 -12.06 -35.58
C LEU A 178 8.60 -12.59 -36.67
N GLN A 179 8.27 -12.40 -37.95
CA GLN A 179 9.13 -12.77 -39.07
C GLN A 179 10.52 -12.14 -38.96
N LEU A 180 10.57 -10.82 -38.72
CA LEU A 180 11.83 -10.10 -38.50
C LEU A 180 12.57 -10.68 -37.29
N ALA A 181 11.87 -10.88 -36.17
CA ALA A 181 12.47 -11.36 -34.93
C ALA A 181 13.07 -12.76 -35.05
N VAL A 182 12.59 -13.60 -35.98
CA VAL A 182 13.17 -14.92 -36.27
C VAL A 182 13.96 -14.97 -37.59
N ARG A 183 14.29 -13.81 -38.18
CA ARG A 183 15.02 -13.73 -39.46
C ARG A 183 14.36 -14.53 -40.60
N LEU A 184 13.03 -14.61 -40.60
CA LEU A 184 12.24 -15.25 -41.65
C LEU A 184 11.94 -14.23 -42.76
N PHE A 185 12.94 -13.96 -43.60
CA PHE A 185 12.87 -12.97 -44.68
C PHE A 185 12.12 -13.45 -45.94
N ILE A 186 10.99 -14.14 -45.74
CA ILE A 186 10.15 -14.63 -46.84
C ILE A 186 9.03 -13.64 -47.11
N ASN A 187 9.05 -13.03 -48.30
CA ASN A 187 7.97 -12.20 -48.80
C ASN A 187 6.84 -13.09 -49.40
N SER A 188 5.92 -13.54 -48.55
CA SER A 188 4.77 -14.37 -48.93
C SER A 188 3.47 -13.72 -48.47
N GLU A 189 2.46 -13.68 -49.34
CA GLU A 189 1.11 -13.21 -48.97
C GLU A 189 0.32 -14.26 -48.16
N ASP A 190 0.76 -15.52 -48.17
CA ASP A 190 0.17 -16.61 -47.38
C ASP A 190 0.60 -16.53 -45.91
N LYS A 191 -0.16 -15.74 -45.15
CA LYS A 191 0.05 -15.49 -43.72
C LYS A 191 -0.14 -16.72 -42.85
N GLN A 192 -1.03 -17.64 -43.24
CA GLN A 192 -1.27 -18.86 -42.47
C GLN A 192 -0.06 -19.79 -42.56
N LYS A 193 0.56 -19.88 -43.74
CA LYS A 193 1.81 -20.60 -43.94
C LYS A 193 2.96 -20.00 -43.13
N ILE A 194 3.07 -18.67 -43.08
CA ILE A 194 4.08 -17.97 -42.26
C ILE A 194 3.88 -18.32 -40.78
N LEU A 195 2.65 -18.18 -40.27
CA LEU A 195 2.34 -18.48 -38.88
C LEU A 195 2.65 -19.95 -38.52
N GLN A 196 2.31 -20.88 -39.41
CA GLN A 196 2.64 -22.29 -39.24
C GLN A 196 4.16 -22.52 -39.21
N THR A 197 4.92 -21.80 -40.03
CA THR A 197 6.40 -21.85 -40.00
C THR A 197 6.96 -21.33 -38.68
N LEU A 198 6.42 -20.21 -38.15
CA LEU A 198 6.83 -19.68 -36.85
C LEU A 198 6.56 -20.66 -35.70
N ILE A 199 5.42 -21.34 -35.73
CA ILE A 199 5.05 -22.33 -34.70
C ILE A 199 5.86 -23.61 -34.84
N ASP A 200 5.94 -24.19 -36.05
CA ASP A 200 6.49 -25.54 -36.23
C ASP A 200 8.00 -25.57 -36.44
N GLN A 201 8.55 -24.60 -37.19
CA GLN A 201 9.98 -24.60 -37.53
C GLN A 201 10.81 -23.80 -36.52
N CYS A 202 10.29 -22.67 -36.06
CA CYS A 202 10.94 -21.80 -35.07
C CYS A 202 10.57 -22.16 -33.61
N ASN A 203 9.58 -23.04 -33.42
CA ASN A 203 9.07 -23.48 -32.12
C ASN A 203 8.57 -22.33 -31.21
N LEU A 204 7.98 -21.28 -31.79
CA LEU A 204 7.42 -20.16 -31.03
C LEU A 204 6.07 -20.52 -30.39
N ARG A 205 6.09 -21.40 -29.40
CA ARG A 205 4.88 -22.02 -28.82
C ARG A 205 3.98 -21.02 -28.08
N PHE A 206 4.53 -19.91 -27.58
CA PHE A 206 3.76 -18.84 -26.94
C PHE A 206 2.68 -18.23 -27.86
N ILE A 207 2.83 -18.32 -29.19
CA ILE A 207 1.83 -17.86 -30.16
C ILE A 207 0.47 -18.53 -29.91
N LYS A 208 0.45 -19.79 -29.43
CA LYS A 208 -0.79 -20.51 -29.11
C LYS A 208 -1.55 -19.91 -27.92
N TYR A 209 -0.87 -19.13 -27.09
CA TYR A 209 -1.43 -18.42 -25.93
C TYR A 209 -1.92 -17.01 -26.28
N LEU A 210 -1.65 -16.50 -27.49
CA LEU A 210 -2.14 -15.21 -27.97
C LEU A 210 -3.54 -15.35 -28.60
N ASN A 211 -4.46 -15.95 -27.83
CA ASN A 211 -5.83 -16.24 -28.22
C ASN A 211 -6.81 -15.58 -27.21
N ALA A 212 -8.12 -15.68 -27.44
CA ALA A 212 -9.11 -15.02 -26.58
C ALA A 212 -9.17 -15.55 -25.13
N SER A 213 -8.73 -16.79 -24.87
CA SER A 213 -8.65 -17.39 -23.52
C SER A 213 -7.27 -17.26 -22.88
N GLY A 214 -6.27 -16.78 -23.61
CA GLY A 214 -4.91 -16.63 -23.15
C GLY A 214 -4.53 -15.20 -22.79
N TYR A 215 -3.63 -15.06 -21.82
CA TYR A 215 -3.06 -13.77 -21.44
C TYR A 215 -1.67 -13.95 -20.84
N ILE A 216 -0.96 -12.82 -20.71
CA ILE A 216 0.36 -12.77 -20.10
C ILE A 216 0.21 -12.31 -18.66
N ILE A 217 0.90 -13.00 -17.76
CA ILE A 217 0.95 -12.68 -16.34
C ILE A 217 2.11 -11.69 -16.15
N ASP A 218 1.85 -10.43 -16.48
CA ASP A 218 2.77 -9.28 -16.34
C ASP A 218 1.94 -7.97 -16.41
N THR A 219 2.54 -6.82 -16.16
CA THR A 219 1.93 -5.51 -16.45
C THR A 219 1.84 -5.25 -17.96
N LEU A 220 1.03 -4.27 -18.39
CA LEU A 220 0.85 -3.99 -19.83
C LEU A 220 2.15 -3.58 -20.55
N ASP A 221 3.12 -3.01 -19.83
CA ASP A 221 4.44 -2.66 -20.35
C ASP A 221 5.46 -3.81 -20.26
N LEU A 222 5.04 -5.00 -19.81
CA LEU A 222 5.87 -6.19 -19.63
C LEU A 222 7.05 -5.95 -18.67
N LEU A 223 6.76 -5.37 -17.50
CA LEU A 223 7.77 -4.95 -16.54
C LEU A 223 8.59 -6.13 -16.00
N ASN A 224 7.96 -7.30 -15.80
CA ASN A 224 8.69 -8.50 -15.39
C ASN A 224 9.65 -8.98 -16.48
N TYR A 225 9.25 -8.93 -17.76
CA TYR A 225 10.19 -9.20 -18.85
C TYR A 225 11.34 -8.17 -18.89
N GLN A 226 11.06 -6.88 -18.73
CA GLN A 226 12.10 -5.84 -18.76
C GLN A 226 13.14 -6.02 -17.65
N LYS A 227 12.71 -6.43 -16.45
CA LYS A 227 13.59 -6.46 -15.26
C LYS A 227 14.15 -7.84 -14.93
N ASN A 228 13.43 -8.90 -15.26
CA ASN A 228 13.83 -10.29 -15.00
C ASN A 228 14.05 -11.11 -16.27
N GLY A 229 13.68 -10.62 -17.47
CA GLY A 229 13.83 -11.34 -18.73
C GLY A 229 12.79 -12.44 -18.96
N VAL A 230 11.78 -12.53 -18.09
CA VAL A 230 10.80 -13.63 -18.03
C VAL A 230 9.46 -13.19 -18.57
N MET A 231 8.87 -13.99 -19.47
CA MET A 231 7.48 -13.87 -19.88
C MET A 231 6.70 -15.10 -19.40
N ILE A 232 5.54 -14.89 -18.80
CA ILE A 232 4.67 -15.96 -18.30
C ILE A 232 3.34 -15.87 -19.04
N PHE A 233 2.99 -16.92 -19.76
CA PHE A 233 1.74 -17.02 -20.52
C PHE A 233 0.83 -18.04 -19.83
N TYR A 234 -0.46 -17.74 -19.78
CA TYR A 234 -1.48 -18.64 -19.24
C TYR A 234 -2.68 -18.69 -20.16
N ASP A 235 -3.18 -19.90 -20.44
CA ASP A 235 -4.43 -20.12 -21.18
C ASP A 235 -5.47 -20.70 -20.22
N ALA A 236 -6.53 -19.92 -19.95
CA ALA A 236 -7.60 -20.30 -19.02
C ALA A 236 -8.48 -21.44 -19.53
N MET A 237 -8.56 -21.65 -20.84
CA MET A 237 -9.39 -22.72 -21.43
C MET A 237 -8.69 -24.07 -21.31
N THR A 238 -7.41 -24.13 -21.65
CA THR A 238 -6.63 -25.37 -21.54
C THR A 238 -6.00 -25.56 -20.17
N ASN A 239 -6.02 -24.52 -19.34
CA ASN A 239 -5.38 -24.45 -18.01
C ASN A 239 -3.88 -24.77 -18.08
N LYS A 240 -3.17 -24.17 -19.03
CA LYS A 240 -1.74 -24.39 -19.26
C LYS A 240 -0.94 -23.14 -18.96
N VAL A 241 0.30 -23.32 -18.54
CA VAL A 241 1.26 -22.22 -18.33
C VAL A 241 2.48 -22.44 -19.23
N LEU A 242 2.97 -21.39 -19.87
CA LEU A 242 4.24 -21.38 -20.58
C LEU A 242 5.12 -20.27 -20.00
N ILE A 243 6.35 -20.62 -19.62
CA ILE A 243 7.33 -19.70 -19.05
C ILE A 243 8.50 -19.61 -20.01
N ARG A 244 8.79 -18.40 -20.49
CA ARG A 244 9.80 -18.13 -21.50
C ARG A 244 10.91 -17.25 -20.95
N HIS A 245 12.16 -17.59 -21.26
CA HIS A 245 13.33 -16.79 -20.95
C HIS A 245 14.38 -16.87 -22.07
N LYS A 246 15.19 -15.82 -22.26
CA LYS A 246 16.20 -15.75 -23.35
C LYS A 246 17.38 -16.72 -23.15
N SER A 247 17.73 -17.02 -21.90
CA SER A 247 18.85 -17.87 -21.52
C SER A 247 18.37 -19.20 -20.96
N ARG A 248 18.99 -20.29 -21.41
CA ARG A 248 18.76 -21.66 -20.92
C ARG A 248 19.10 -21.79 -19.44
N ASN A 249 20.14 -21.08 -18.99
CA ASN A 249 20.66 -21.16 -17.62
C ASN A 249 19.63 -20.72 -16.58
N TYR A 250 18.62 -19.94 -16.99
CA TYR A 250 17.50 -19.58 -16.11
C TYR A 250 16.68 -20.79 -15.64
N PHE A 251 16.62 -21.85 -16.45
CA PHE A 251 15.92 -23.09 -16.12
C PHE A 251 16.86 -24.16 -15.53
N GLU A 252 18.13 -23.84 -15.32
CA GLU A 252 19.09 -24.75 -14.69
C GLU A 252 18.82 -24.79 -13.17
N GLY A 253 18.54 -25.99 -12.66
CA GLY A 253 18.18 -26.24 -11.26
C GLY A 253 16.87 -27.02 -11.11
N LYS A 254 16.55 -27.39 -9.87
CA LYS A 254 15.30 -28.10 -9.57
C LYS A 254 14.17 -27.06 -9.44
N PRO A 255 13.02 -27.24 -10.11
CA PRO A 255 11.86 -26.37 -9.92
C PRO A 255 11.40 -26.39 -8.45
N LEU A 256 10.80 -25.29 -7.99
CA LEU A 256 10.33 -25.13 -6.60
C LEU A 256 9.22 -26.12 -6.19
N TRP A 257 8.65 -26.85 -7.15
CA TRP A 257 7.67 -27.89 -6.96
C TRP A 257 7.73 -28.88 -8.14
N GLU A 258 7.21 -30.10 -7.95
CA GLU A 258 7.30 -31.16 -8.95
C GLU A 258 6.35 -30.90 -10.12
N ILE A 259 6.90 -30.94 -11.34
CA ILE A 259 6.14 -30.71 -12.56
C ILE A 259 6.32 -31.92 -13.47
N ASP A 260 5.24 -32.67 -13.66
CA ASP A 260 5.28 -33.91 -14.43
C ASP A 260 5.62 -33.65 -15.91
N GLY A 261 6.60 -34.37 -16.41
CA GLY A 261 6.92 -34.42 -17.85
C GLY A 261 7.49 -33.13 -18.45
N VAL A 262 7.96 -32.18 -17.62
CA VAL A 262 8.52 -30.91 -18.12
C VAL A 262 9.88 -31.10 -18.78
N THR A 263 10.01 -30.55 -19.98
CA THR A 263 11.27 -30.46 -20.72
C THR A 263 11.54 -29.02 -21.12
N ILE A 264 12.80 -28.58 -21.02
CA ILE A 264 13.23 -27.27 -21.53
C ILE A 264 13.30 -27.35 -23.05
N GLU A 265 12.38 -26.67 -23.72
CA GLU A 265 12.33 -26.54 -25.18
C GLU A 265 13.14 -25.34 -25.66
N GLU A 266 13.61 -25.40 -26.91
CA GLU A 266 14.39 -24.33 -27.55
C GLU A 266 13.54 -23.63 -28.61
N GLU A 267 13.53 -22.30 -28.60
CA GLU A 267 13.10 -21.47 -29.71
C GLU A 267 14.28 -21.22 -30.64
N LYS A 268 14.04 -21.31 -31.94
CA LYS A 268 15.07 -21.10 -32.96
C LYS A 268 14.60 -20.07 -33.96
N ASP A 269 15.54 -19.33 -34.51
CA ASP A 269 15.26 -18.56 -35.70
C ASP A 269 15.21 -19.43 -36.96
N HIS A 270 14.92 -18.83 -38.11
CA HIS A 270 14.82 -19.55 -39.38
C HIS A 270 16.14 -20.23 -39.78
N HIS A 271 17.28 -19.69 -39.34
CA HIS A 271 18.63 -20.22 -39.59
C HIS A 271 19.10 -21.24 -38.54
N ARG A 272 18.20 -21.71 -37.66
CA ARG A 272 18.46 -22.69 -36.58
C ARG A 272 19.32 -22.18 -35.42
N ASN A 273 19.59 -20.88 -35.34
CA ASN A 273 20.24 -20.30 -34.17
C ASN A 273 19.25 -20.24 -32.99
N LYS A 274 19.74 -20.47 -31.78
CA LYS A 274 18.91 -20.46 -30.56
C LYS A 274 18.64 -19.02 -30.13
N ILE A 275 17.37 -18.70 -29.90
CA ILE A 275 16.93 -17.32 -29.59
C ILE A 275 16.15 -17.21 -28.28
N GLY A 276 15.72 -18.34 -27.71
CA GLY A 276 14.95 -18.39 -26.48
C GLY A 276 14.73 -19.82 -26.01
N PHE A 277 14.25 -19.95 -24.78
CA PHE A 277 13.94 -21.22 -24.15
C PHE A 277 12.63 -21.10 -23.39
N PHE A 278 11.89 -22.19 -23.30
CA PHE A 278 10.67 -22.21 -22.51
C PHE A 278 10.42 -23.56 -21.85
N VAL A 279 9.55 -23.50 -20.84
CA VAL A 279 8.95 -24.64 -20.16
C VAL A 279 7.44 -24.49 -20.26
N GLU A 280 6.74 -25.55 -20.63
CA GLU A 280 5.28 -25.61 -20.65
C GLU A 280 4.79 -26.72 -19.73
N TYR A 281 3.73 -26.47 -18.96
CA TYR A 281 3.09 -27.47 -18.12
C TYR A 281 1.60 -27.19 -17.91
N ASP A 282 0.90 -28.23 -17.44
CA ASP A 282 -0.54 -28.22 -17.20
C ASP A 282 -0.83 -27.94 -15.73
N LEU A 283 -1.83 -27.11 -15.44
CA LEU A 283 -2.42 -26.95 -14.11
C LEU A 283 -3.58 -27.94 -13.93
N GLU A 284 -3.77 -28.41 -12.71
CA GLU A 284 -4.90 -29.29 -12.40
C GLU A 284 -6.22 -28.52 -12.48
N LYS A 285 -7.33 -29.20 -12.80
CA LYS A 285 -8.64 -28.55 -12.93
C LYS A 285 -9.12 -27.83 -11.67
N SER A 286 -8.64 -28.27 -10.51
CA SER A 286 -8.95 -27.66 -9.21
C SER A 286 -8.03 -26.50 -8.83
N ASP A 287 -6.95 -26.27 -9.59
CA ASP A 287 -6.02 -25.20 -9.32
C ASP A 287 -6.64 -23.86 -9.65
N SER A 288 -6.30 -22.84 -8.86
CA SER A 288 -6.71 -21.46 -9.13
C SER A 288 -5.53 -20.51 -8.97
N LEU A 289 -5.46 -19.52 -9.85
CA LEU A 289 -4.49 -18.45 -9.73
C LEU A 289 -4.99 -17.40 -8.73
N LYS A 290 -4.09 -16.92 -7.88
CA LYS A 290 -4.35 -16.00 -6.78
C LYS A 290 -3.29 -14.91 -6.73
N ASP A 291 -3.70 -13.80 -6.12
CA ASP A 291 -2.84 -12.66 -5.85
C ASP A 291 -2.30 -12.75 -4.43
N HIS A 292 -1.09 -12.21 -4.22
CA HIS A 292 -0.52 -12.07 -2.87
C HIS A 292 -1.49 -11.35 -1.92
N SER A 293 -2.22 -10.34 -2.41
CA SER A 293 -3.16 -9.55 -1.60
C SER A 293 -4.32 -10.36 -1.04
N ASP A 294 -4.75 -11.43 -1.73
CA ASP A 294 -5.76 -12.37 -1.25
C ASP A 294 -5.18 -13.35 -0.24
N ILE A 295 -3.95 -13.81 -0.47
CA ILE A 295 -3.24 -14.73 0.43
C ILE A 295 -2.96 -14.06 1.77
N LEU A 296 -2.57 -12.79 1.77
CA LEU A 296 -2.16 -12.07 2.98
C LEU A 296 -3.33 -11.70 3.92
N LYS A 297 -4.59 -12.01 3.57
CA LYS A 297 -5.78 -11.71 4.39
C LYS A 297 -5.95 -12.63 5.61
N SER A 298 -5.30 -13.80 5.67
CA SER A 298 -5.44 -14.75 6.79
C SER A 298 -4.10 -15.04 7.48
N GLU A 299 -4.15 -15.58 8.71
CA GLU A 299 -2.95 -16.05 9.44
C GLU A 299 -2.22 -17.15 8.66
N GLU A 300 -2.94 -18.17 8.21
CA GLU A 300 -2.38 -19.30 7.47
C GLU A 300 -1.77 -18.85 6.14
N GLY A 301 -2.45 -17.94 5.43
CA GLY A 301 -1.96 -17.39 4.17
C GLY A 301 -0.69 -16.57 4.35
N ARG A 302 -0.58 -15.76 5.41
CA ARG A 302 0.64 -15.01 5.74
C ARG A 302 1.81 -15.94 6.08
N GLN A 303 1.59 -16.97 6.88
CA GLN A 303 2.63 -17.95 7.17
C GLN A 303 3.05 -18.71 5.90
N ALA A 304 2.11 -19.13 5.05
CA ALA A 304 2.40 -19.77 3.78
C ALA A 304 3.15 -18.83 2.81
N PHE A 305 2.83 -17.53 2.82
CA PHE A 305 3.57 -16.52 2.07
C PHE A 305 5.02 -16.40 2.55
N LEU A 306 5.29 -16.40 3.86
CA LEU A 306 6.67 -16.42 4.36
C LEU A 306 7.43 -17.66 3.85
N ARG A 307 6.79 -18.83 3.83
CA ARG A 307 7.41 -20.07 3.34
C ARG A 307 7.71 -19.99 1.84
N LEU A 308 6.82 -19.39 1.04
CA LEU A 308 7.07 -19.12 -0.38
C LEU A 308 8.30 -18.22 -0.55
N VAL A 309 8.36 -17.12 0.19
CA VAL A 309 9.40 -16.10 -0.05
C VAL A 309 10.75 -16.51 0.54
N PHE A 310 10.79 -16.98 1.78
CA PHE A 310 12.04 -17.22 2.50
C PHE A 310 12.54 -18.66 2.41
N ASP A 311 11.66 -19.66 2.50
CA ASP A 311 12.09 -21.07 2.38
C ASP A 311 12.33 -21.43 0.90
N LYS A 312 11.47 -20.96 -0.01
CA LYS A 312 11.56 -21.25 -1.46
C LYS A 312 12.23 -20.15 -2.28
N ARG A 313 12.61 -19.01 -1.68
CA ARG A 313 13.23 -17.87 -2.39
C ARG A 313 12.37 -17.29 -3.52
N ALA A 314 11.05 -17.45 -3.45
CA ALA A 314 10.12 -16.96 -4.47
C ALA A 314 9.73 -15.49 -4.20
N TYR A 315 10.64 -14.56 -4.44
CA TYR A 315 10.42 -13.14 -4.16
C TYR A 315 9.51 -12.45 -5.19
N ASN A 316 9.61 -12.84 -6.46
CA ASN A 316 8.89 -12.21 -7.55
C ASN A 316 7.47 -12.81 -7.73
N ILE A 317 6.61 -12.58 -6.73
CA ILE A 317 5.24 -13.10 -6.65
C ILE A 317 4.21 -12.02 -6.25
N LEU A 318 4.54 -10.74 -6.46
CA LEU A 318 3.71 -9.60 -6.05
C LEU A 318 2.86 -9.01 -7.17
N PHE A 319 2.82 -9.65 -8.34
CA PHE A 319 1.95 -9.28 -9.44
C PHE A 319 0.74 -10.21 -9.54
N GLU A 320 -0.34 -9.71 -10.14
CA GLU A 320 -1.62 -10.42 -10.25
C GLU A 320 -1.44 -11.81 -10.91
N HIS A 321 -2.16 -12.81 -10.41
CA HIS A 321 -2.15 -14.22 -10.85
C HIS A 321 -0.80 -14.94 -10.76
N SER A 322 0.15 -14.48 -9.94
CA SER A 322 1.48 -15.10 -9.81
C SER A 322 1.57 -16.30 -8.85
N ILE A 323 0.51 -16.62 -8.11
CA ILE A 323 0.47 -17.72 -7.12
C ILE A 323 -0.61 -18.73 -7.51
N ILE A 324 -0.26 -20.02 -7.52
CA ILE A 324 -1.18 -21.15 -7.65
C ILE A 324 -1.67 -21.54 -6.25
N LYS A 325 -2.98 -21.64 -6.07
CA LYS A 325 -3.60 -22.30 -4.92
C LYS A 325 -4.14 -23.65 -5.36
N LYS A 326 -3.56 -24.72 -4.80
CA LYS A 326 -3.97 -26.12 -5.00
C LYS A 326 -5.23 -26.46 -4.21
N ALA A 327 -5.85 -27.60 -4.54
CA ALA A 327 -7.06 -28.10 -3.88
C ALA A 327 -6.86 -28.40 -2.38
N ASP A 328 -5.66 -28.84 -2.00
CA ASP A 328 -5.26 -29.11 -0.60
C ASP A 328 -4.95 -27.83 0.20
N GLY A 329 -5.01 -26.67 -0.44
CA GLY A 329 -4.70 -25.37 0.15
C GLY A 329 -3.23 -24.96 0.05
N SER A 330 -2.35 -25.81 -0.50
CA SER A 330 -0.94 -25.46 -0.70
C SER A 330 -0.79 -24.33 -1.73
N LEU A 331 0.22 -23.51 -1.50
CA LEU A 331 0.55 -22.36 -2.35
C LEU A 331 1.88 -22.60 -3.06
N LEU A 332 1.90 -22.35 -4.36
CA LEU A 332 3.06 -22.53 -5.24
C LEU A 332 3.21 -21.29 -6.13
N PRO A 333 4.43 -20.84 -6.46
CA PRO A 333 4.57 -19.79 -7.46
C PRO A 333 4.18 -20.34 -8.84
N VAL A 334 3.51 -19.52 -9.65
CA VAL A 334 3.26 -19.85 -11.06
C VAL A 334 4.57 -20.05 -11.79
N ASN A 335 5.57 -19.20 -11.56
CA ASN A 335 6.90 -19.45 -12.08
C ASN A 335 7.71 -20.32 -11.10
N PRO A 336 7.95 -21.61 -11.36
CA PRO A 336 8.70 -22.50 -10.46
C PRO A 336 10.20 -22.21 -10.47
N TYR A 337 10.68 -21.29 -11.32
CA TYR A 337 12.07 -20.87 -11.43
C TYR A 337 12.29 -19.42 -10.94
N CYS A 338 11.27 -18.79 -10.34
CA CYS A 338 11.34 -17.39 -9.91
C CYS A 338 12.40 -17.12 -8.82
N TYR A 339 13.04 -18.15 -8.25
CA TYR A 339 14.21 -17.98 -7.38
C TYR A 339 15.42 -17.38 -8.12
N ASN A 340 15.45 -17.52 -9.46
CA ASN A 340 16.44 -16.91 -10.34
C ASN A 340 16.10 -15.46 -10.74
N ASP A 341 14.93 -14.94 -10.36
CA ASP A 341 14.55 -13.56 -10.66
C ASP A 341 15.35 -12.60 -9.78
N ASN A 342 15.79 -11.47 -10.35
CA ASN A 342 16.64 -10.51 -9.65
C ASN A 342 15.84 -9.43 -8.92
N LYS A 343 14.69 -9.05 -9.49
CA LYS A 343 13.83 -7.96 -9.01
C LYS A 343 12.45 -8.48 -8.62
N ILE A 344 11.83 -7.80 -7.68
CA ILE A 344 10.42 -7.99 -7.32
C ILE A 344 9.60 -7.02 -8.16
N VAL A 345 8.64 -7.55 -8.92
CA VAL A 345 7.63 -6.74 -9.62
C VAL A 345 6.33 -6.77 -8.84
N LYS A 346 5.80 -5.59 -8.49
CA LYS A 346 4.46 -5.42 -7.90
C LYS A 346 3.58 -4.68 -8.90
N GLY A 347 2.48 -5.30 -9.34
CA GLY A 347 1.63 -4.73 -10.37
C GLY A 347 0.37 -5.54 -10.66
N TRP A 348 -0.49 -4.98 -11.52
CA TRP A 348 -1.73 -5.61 -11.98
C TRP A 348 -1.69 -5.74 -13.50
N LEU A 349 -2.31 -6.78 -14.06
CA LEU A 349 -2.20 -7.12 -15.49
C LEU A 349 -2.69 -5.99 -16.40
N LYS A 350 -3.74 -5.29 -15.98
CA LYS A 350 -4.36 -4.19 -16.74
C LYS A 350 -3.74 -2.81 -16.49
N ASN A 351 -2.77 -2.72 -15.58
CA ASN A 351 -2.11 -1.47 -15.29
C ASN A 351 -0.94 -1.23 -16.24
N LYS A 352 -0.84 -0.01 -16.75
CA LYS A 352 0.29 0.44 -17.59
C LYS A 352 1.61 0.48 -16.84
N THR A 353 1.56 0.60 -15.51
CA THR A 353 2.73 0.81 -14.66
C THR A 353 2.68 -0.13 -13.47
N GLY A 354 3.81 -0.74 -13.14
CA GLY A 354 4.06 -1.41 -11.87
C GLY A 354 5.13 -0.69 -11.05
N THR A 355 5.47 -1.26 -9.89
CA THR A 355 6.57 -0.81 -9.05
C THR A 355 7.60 -1.92 -8.93
N ILE A 356 8.88 -1.55 -8.97
CA ILE A 356 10.01 -2.48 -8.86
C ILE A 356 10.63 -2.31 -7.48
N TYR A 357 11.01 -3.42 -6.88
CA TYR A 357 11.76 -3.46 -5.63
C TYR A 357 12.95 -4.41 -5.76
N GLU A 358 14.02 -4.09 -5.05
CA GLU A 358 15.06 -5.06 -4.75
C GLU A 358 14.54 -6.09 -3.73
N LYS A 359 15.19 -7.26 -3.64
CA LYS A 359 14.76 -8.33 -2.71
C LYS A 359 14.82 -7.87 -1.25
N GLU A 360 15.79 -7.03 -0.93
CA GLU A 360 16.01 -6.42 0.39
C GLU A 360 14.89 -5.43 0.75
N HIS A 361 14.16 -4.92 -0.24
CA HIS A 361 13.04 -4.00 -0.06
C HIS A 361 11.66 -4.68 -0.13
N LEU A 362 11.58 -6.00 0.07
CA LEU A 362 10.31 -6.73 0.14
C LEU A 362 9.36 -6.11 1.17
N ILE A 363 9.85 -5.77 2.36
CA ILE A 363 9.03 -5.19 3.44
C ILE A 363 8.35 -3.88 3.03
N ASP A 364 8.99 -3.08 2.15
CA ASP A 364 8.43 -1.87 1.59
C ASP A 364 7.37 -2.16 0.52
N ALA A 365 7.55 -3.24 -0.25
CA ALA A 365 6.61 -3.67 -1.28
C ALA A 365 5.25 -4.10 -0.70
N ILE A 366 5.21 -4.58 0.55
CA ILE A 366 4.00 -5.05 1.25
C ILE A 366 3.65 -4.18 2.46
N ARG A 367 4.03 -2.89 2.43
CA ARG A 367 3.88 -1.95 3.54
C ARG A 367 2.53 -1.99 4.27
N GLU A 368 1.42 -2.11 3.54
CA GLU A 368 0.05 -2.12 4.09
C GLU A 368 -0.28 -3.37 4.92
N TYR A 369 0.51 -4.44 4.78
CA TYR A 369 0.34 -5.71 5.50
C TYR A 369 1.26 -5.83 6.73
N ARG A 370 2.23 -4.92 6.90
CA ARG A 370 3.26 -5.02 7.96
C ARG A 370 2.66 -5.13 9.35
N SER A 371 1.68 -4.27 9.65
CA SER A 371 1.06 -4.22 10.98
C SER A 371 0.00 -5.29 11.21
N SER A 372 -0.33 -6.10 10.21
CA SER A 372 -1.27 -7.21 10.37
C SER A 372 -0.63 -8.33 11.21
N ALA A 373 -1.41 -8.94 12.10
CA ALA A 373 -0.89 -9.93 13.06
C ALA A 373 -0.61 -11.30 12.42
N LEU A 374 0.65 -11.69 12.18
CA LEU A 374 1.02 -13.02 11.64
C LEU A 374 0.33 -14.16 12.40
N LYS A 375 0.26 -14.03 13.74
CA LYS A 375 -0.47 -14.94 14.61
C LYS A 375 -1.21 -14.17 15.70
N VAL A 376 -2.41 -14.62 16.02
CA VAL A 376 -3.20 -14.14 17.17
C VAL A 376 -3.39 -15.28 18.16
N CYS A 377 -3.08 -15.04 19.44
CA CYS A 377 -3.30 -16.02 20.50
C CYS A 377 -4.79 -16.27 20.72
N LYS A 378 -5.17 -17.54 20.84
CA LYS A 378 -6.58 -17.94 21.01
C LYS A 378 -7.10 -17.61 22.40
N GLU A 379 -6.25 -17.73 23.42
CA GLU A 379 -6.58 -17.48 24.83
C GLU A 379 -6.55 -15.98 25.17
N CYS A 380 -5.72 -15.19 24.47
CA CYS A 380 -5.56 -13.76 24.72
C CYS A 380 -5.47 -13.01 23.38
N VAL A 381 -6.57 -12.39 22.96
CA VAL A 381 -6.66 -11.65 21.68
C VAL A 381 -5.62 -10.53 21.55
N MET A 382 -5.11 -10.02 22.67
CA MET A 382 -4.10 -8.96 22.68
C MET A 382 -2.66 -9.49 22.50
N ASN A 383 -2.43 -10.79 22.73
CA ASN A 383 -1.14 -11.42 22.49
C ASN A 383 -1.02 -11.79 21.00
N ARG A 384 -0.21 -11.01 20.28
CA ARG A 384 -0.05 -11.09 18.83
C ARG A 384 1.42 -10.90 18.47
N VAL A 385 1.76 -11.30 17.24
CA VAL A 385 3.04 -10.97 16.62
C VAL A 385 2.80 -10.36 15.24
N ALA A 386 3.45 -9.24 14.94
CA ALA A 386 3.28 -8.55 13.66
C ALA A 386 3.87 -9.36 12.50
N PHE A 387 3.25 -9.27 11.33
CA PHE A 387 3.76 -9.87 10.11
C PHE A 387 5.04 -9.20 9.62
N GLY A 388 5.10 -7.87 9.71
CA GLY A 388 6.29 -7.09 9.40
C GLY A 388 7.52 -7.52 10.20
N LEU A 389 7.34 -7.88 11.48
CA LEU A 389 8.42 -8.41 12.33
C LEU A 389 9.08 -9.64 11.70
N ALA A 390 8.28 -10.66 11.36
CA ALA A 390 8.80 -11.90 10.81
C ALA A 390 9.56 -11.67 9.50
N ILE A 391 9.10 -10.74 8.66
CA ILE A 391 9.75 -10.37 7.41
C ILE A 391 11.06 -9.66 7.68
N MET A 392 11.08 -8.67 8.57
CA MET A 392 12.29 -7.95 8.93
C MET A 392 13.37 -8.89 9.47
N LEU A 393 13.00 -9.83 10.36
CA LEU A 393 13.90 -10.84 10.91
C LEU A 393 14.47 -11.75 9.81
N LEU A 394 13.60 -12.34 8.97
CA LEU A 394 14.03 -13.26 7.91
C LEU A 394 14.79 -12.57 6.76
N GLN A 395 14.59 -11.26 6.54
CA GLN A 395 15.39 -10.47 5.61
C GLN A 395 16.78 -10.17 6.17
N ASN A 396 16.92 -9.96 7.48
CA ASN A 396 18.21 -9.74 8.11
C ASN A 396 19.04 -11.02 8.12
N GLU A 397 18.47 -12.12 8.63
CA GLU A 397 19.07 -13.45 8.54
C GLU A 397 17.97 -14.51 8.39
N ASN A 398 18.02 -15.24 7.27
CA ASN A 398 16.99 -16.21 6.93
C ASN A 398 17.24 -17.56 7.63
N VAL A 399 16.68 -17.70 8.84
CA VAL A 399 16.65 -18.96 9.62
C VAL A 399 15.53 -19.92 9.19
N GLY A 400 14.81 -19.60 8.11
CA GLY A 400 13.60 -20.29 7.67
C GLY A 400 12.39 -20.02 8.57
N VAL A 401 11.18 -20.23 8.04
CA VAL A 401 9.94 -19.93 8.79
C VAL A 401 9.81 -20.80 10.05
N ASN A 402 10.32 -22.04 10.01
CA ASN A 402 10.33 -22.91 11.18
C ASN A 402 11.25 -22.36 12.28
N GLY A 403 12.35 -21.69 11.95
CA GLY A 403 13.26 -21.08 12.94
C GLY A 403 12.63 -19.93 13.72
N LEU A 404 11.51 -19.36 13.24
CA LEU A 404 10.72 -18.40 14.00
C LEU A 404 9.83 -19.06 15.08
N GLY A 405 9.59 -20.37 15.00
CA GLY A 405 8.77 -21.12 15.95
C GLY A 405 7.29 -20.71 16.00
N VAL A 406 6.74 -20.17 14.91
CA VAL A 406 5.35 -19.65 14.85
C VAL A 406 4.29 -20.72 15.18
N ASP A 407 4.56 -21.97 14.82
CA ASP A 407 3.67 -23.11 15.07
C ASP A 407 3.74 -23.63 16.53
N GLU A 408 4.76 -23.21 17.29
CA GLU A 408 5.06 -23.69 18.65
C GLU A 408 4.76 -22.64 19.73
N LEU A 409 4.22 -21.49 19.33
CA LEU A 409 3.90 -20.39 20.23
C LEU A 409 2.86 -20.79 21.27
N ASN A 410 3.14 -20.47 22.53
CA ASN A 410 2.24 -20.74 23.65
C ASN A 410 1.83 -19.45 24.37
N SER A 411 0.72 -19.49 25.10
CA SER A 411 0.10 -18.30 25.70
C SER A 411 0.79 -17.81 26.98
N SER A 412 1.86 -18.46 27.45
CA SER A 412 2.50 -18.10 28.74
C SER A 412 3.40 -16.85 28.63
N GLU A 413 3.84 -16.53 27.42
CA GLU A 413 4.67 -15.36 27.12
C GLU A 413 4.11 -14.62 25.89
N TRP A 414 4.53 -13.38 25.66
CA TRP A 414 4.25 -12.67 24.42
C TRP A 414 4.75 -13.47 23.21
N TYR A 415 3.90 -13.60 22.20
CA TYR A 415 4.27 -14.22 20.92
C TYR A 415 5.44 -13.47 20.26
N GLN A 416 5.46 -12.14 20.36
CA GLN A 416 6.59 -11.32 19.91
C GLN A 416 7.91 -11.73 20.58
N SER A 417 7.94 -11.88 21.90
CA SER A 417 9.16 -12.25 22.64
C SER A 417 9.64 -13.66 22.27
N GLN A 418 8.71 -14.61 22.16
CA GLN A 418 9.04 -15.98 21.73
C GLN A 418 9.64 -15.99 20.31
N VAL A 419 9.04 -15.28 19.34
CA VAL A 419 9.57 -15.20 17.97
C VAL A 419 10.96 -14.54 17.93
N LEU A 420 11.16 -13.47 18.69
CA LEU A 420 12.46 -12.79 18.78
C LEU A 420 13.54 -13.72 19.36
N LYS A 421 13.23 -14.39 20.47
CA LYS A 421 14.13 -15.34 21.11
C LYS A 421 14.48 -16.49 20.17
N ASN A 422 13.47 -17.12 19.57
CA ASN A 422 13.65 -18.24 18.63
C ASN A 422 14.55 -17.82 17.45
N TRP A 423 14.31 -16.64 16.86
CA TRP A 423 15.12 -16.16 15.75
C TRP A 423 16.59 -15.95 16.17
N VAL A 424 16.85 -15.26 17.29
CA VAL A 424 18.21 -15.02 17.80
C VAL A 424 18.97 -16.32 18.08
N GLU A 425 18.30 -17.33 18.62
CA GLU A 425 18.89 -18.65 18.92
C GLU A 425 19.23 -19.46 17.65
N HIS A 426 18.56 -19.19 16.53
CA HIS A 426 18.82 -19.85 15.25
C HIS A 426 19.76 -19.07 14.32
N CYS A 427 20.06 -17.81 14.62
CA CYS A 427 21.05 -17.02 13.88
C CYS A 427 22.47 -17.55 14.11
N SER A 428 23.33 -17.30 13.12
CA SER A 428 24.75 -17.68 13.15
C SER A 428 25.55 -16.94 14.22
N ASP A 429 25.24 -15.66 14.46
CA ASP A 429 25.76 -14.86 15.57
C ASP A 429 24.61 -14.30 16.42
N SER A 430 24.36 -14.92 17.57
CA SER A 430 23.28 -14.52 18.46
C SER A 430 23.50 -13.13 19.10
N VAL A 431 24.74 -12.67 19.29
CA VAL A 431 25.03 -11.36 19.89
C VAL A 431 24.80 -10.25 18.87
N GLU A 432 25.21 -10.44 17.62
CA GLU A 432 24.91 -9.52 16.52
C GLU A 432 23.39 -9.47 16.26
N ALA A 433 22.73 -10.62 16.19
CA ALA A 433 21.28 -10.73 16.05
C ALA A 433 20.54 -10.01 17.19
N LEU A 434 20.98 -10.20 18.44
CA LEU A 434 20.45 -9.48 19.60
C LEU A 434 20.65 -7.97 19.48
N THR A 435 21.84 -7.54 19.08
CA THR A 435 22.18 -6.12 18.84
C THR A 435 21.23 -5.48 17.83
N PHE A 436 20.95 -6.19 16.73
CA PHE A 436 20.00 -5.75 15.71
C PHE A 436 18.59 -5.58 16.28
N ILE A 437 18.02 -6.61 16.93
CA ILE A 437 16.63 -6.54 17.39
C ILE A 437 16.43 -5.51 18.50
N VAL A 438 17.38 -5.38 19.44
CA VAL A 438 17.27 -4.41 20.54
C VAL A 438 17.33 -3.00 19.95
N GLY A 439 18.20 -2.76 18.98
CA GLY A 439 18.28 -1.49 18.27
C GLY A 439 17.00 -1.13 17.51
N GLN A 440 16.42 -2.08 16.77
CA GLN A 440 15.16 -1.83 16.06
C GLN A 440 14.00 -1.62 17.05
N TRP A 441 13.89 -2.46 18.07
CA TRP A 441 12.82 -2.36 19.05
C TRP A 441 12.86 -1.03 19.82
N GLN A 442 14.05 -0.60 20.22
CA GLN A 442 14.26 0.68 20.88
C GLN A 442 13.89 1.86 19.98
N ARG A 443 14.29 1.83 18.71
CA ARG A 443 13.99 2.91 17.74
C ARG A 443 12.51 3.01 17.42
N GLU A 444 11.86 1.90 17.11
CA GLU A 444 10.42 1.91 16.79
C GLU A 444 9.56 2.35 17.96
N ASN A 445 9.98 2.09 19.21
CA ASN A 445 9.20 2.43 20.40
C ASN A 445 9.72 3.63 21.20
N GLU A 446 10.62 4.44 20.63
CA GLU A 446 11.21 5.59 21.32
C GLU A 446 10.14 6.59 21.80
N TYR A 447 9.06 6.77 21.03
CA TYR A 447 7.96 7.69 21.36
C TYR A 447 7.18 7.28 22.64
N CYS A 448 7.31 6.03 23.09
CA CYS A 448 6.72 5.53 24.33
C CYS A 448 7.52 5.97 25.58
N ALA A 449 8.75 6.45 25.44
CA ALA A 449 9.59 6.83 26.57
C ALA A 449 9.11 8.09 27.31
N ILE A 450 8.27 8.92 26.68
CA ILE A 450 7.78 10.19 27.24
C ILE A 450 6.28 10.26 27.02
N THR A 451 5.48 10.27 28.09
CA THR A 451 4.01 10.36 27.97
C THR A 451 3.52 11.79 27.75
N TYR A 452 4.23 12.80 28.27
CA TYR A 452 3.82 14.22 28.22
C TYR A 452 4.99 15.14 27.87
N LYS A 453 4.80 16.06 26.91
CA LYS A 453 5.78 17.10 26.58
C LYS A 453 6.06 17.99 27.81
N LYS A 454 7.28 17.91 28.35
CA LYS A 454 7.75 18.85 29.40
C LYS A 454 8.46 20.09 28.85
N ASN A 455 8.78 20.16 27.56
CA ASN A 455 9.57 21.27 27.02
C ASN A 455 9.09 21.72 25.63
N LYS A 456 8.67 22.98 25.48
CA LYS A 456 8.18 23.56 24.21
C LYS A 456 9.22 23.57 23.09
N ASN A 457 10.50 23.41 23.43
CA ASN A 457 11.62 23.42 22.49
C ASN A 457 12.14 22.01 22.12
N SER A 458 11.59 20.93 22.71
CA SER A 458 12.01 19.57 22.33
C SER A 458 11.35 19.13 21.02
N LYS A 459 12.16 18.57 20.12
CA LYS A 459 11.70 17.92 18.88
C LYS A 459 11.27 16.46 19.11
N GLU A 460 11.43 15.93 20.31
CA GLU A 460 11.06 14.55 20.64
C GLU A 460 9.55 14.36 20.55
N LYS A 461 9.13 13.34 19.78
CA LYS A 461 7.72 12.92 19.69
C LYS A 461 7.38 12.10 20.93
N ASN A 462 6.17 12.30 21.44
CA ASN A 462 5.58 11.47 22.49
C ASN A 462 4.42 10.66 21.92
N ILE A 463 3.88 9.74 22.72
CA ILE A 463 2.75 8.89 22.32
C ILE A 463 1.48 9.69 21.92
N GLU A 464 1.23 10.86 22.51
CA GLU A 464 0.09 11.72 22.16
C GLU A 464 0.24 12.36 20.77
N GLU A 465 1.48 12.64 20.37
CA GLU A 465 1.83 13.19 19.06
C GLU A 465 2.20 12.14 18.03
N HIS A 466 2.23 10.86 18.41
CA HIS A 466 2.57 9.79 17.50
C HIS A 466 1.52 9.66 16.38
N GLU A 467 1.98 9.69 15.13
CA GLU A 467 1.12 9.46 13.97
C GLU A 467 1.24 8.01 13.53
N ILE A 468 0.19 7.50 12.90
CA ILE A 468 0.18 6.13 12.41
C ILE A 468 1.31 5.93 11.39
N GLU A 469 2.11 4.91 11.65
CA GLU A 469 3.18 4.43 10.80
C GLU A 469 3.24 2.88 10.86
N PRO A 470 3.92 2.21 9.91
CA PRO A 470 4.14 0.78 10.01
C PRO A 470 4.87 0.45 11.31
N LEU A 471 4.38 -0.57 12.02
CA LEU A 471 4.91 -1.00 13.30
C LEU A 471 5.18 -2.50 13.23
N ASP A 472 6.46 -2.87 13.32
CA ASP A 472 6.91 -4.26 13.34
C ASP A 472 7.10 -4.72 14.80
N PHE A 473 7.50 -3.82 15.70
CA PHE A 473 7.60 -4.11 17.13
C PHE A 473 6.45 -3.50 17.91
N TYR A 474 5.56 -4.33 18.46
CA TYR A 474 4.56 -3.82 19.39
C TYR A 474 5.22 -3.27 20.68
N PRO A 475 4.78 -2.10 21.19
CA PRO A 475 5.28 -1.49 22.42
C PRO A 475 4.76 -2.21 23.67
N LEU A 476 5.15 -3.47 23.85
CA LEU A 476 4.72 -4.33 24.94
C LEU A 476 5.75 -4.39 26.06
N LYS A 477 5.29 -4.55 27.31
CA LYS A 477 6.19 -4.82 28.45
C LYS A 477 6.58 -6.29 28.49
N SER A 478 7.84 -6.59 28.24
CA SER A 478 8.36 -7.96 28.15
C SER A 478 9.43 -8.25 29.20
N ASP A 479 9.58 -9.53 29.53
CA ASP A 479 10.73 -10.00 30.29
C ASP A 479 11.95 -10.09 29.36
N ASN A 480 12.98 -9.31 29.66
CA ASN A 480 14.21 -9.26 28.87
C ASN A 480 15.31 -10.16 29.43
N SER A 481 15.01 -11.00 30.45
CA SER A 481 15.99 -11.88 31.09
C SER A 481 16.71 -12.80 30.09
N TRP A 482 16.02 -13.26 29.04
CA TRP A 482 16.62 -14.10 28.00
C TRP A 482 17.71 -13.36 27.20
N MET A 483 17.63 -12.03 27.04
CA MET A 483 18.65 -11.25 26.33
C MET A 483 19.98 -11.28 27.08
N TYR A 484 19.94 -11.17 28.41
CA TYR A 484 21.11 -11.31 29.27
C TYR A 484 21.73 -12.71 29.18
N GLN A 485 20.91 -13.75 29.06
CA GLN A 485 21.41 -15.13 28.89
C GLN A 485 22.18 -15.29 27.58
N ILE A 486 21.74 -14.67 26.49
CA ILE A 486 22.44 -14.69 25.20
C ILE A 486 23.83 -14.04 25.29
N ILE A 487 23.99 -13.02 26.14
CA ILE A 487 25.29 -12.33 26.37
C ILE A 487 26.19 -13.12 27.35
N GLY A 488 25.72 -14.26 27.87
CA GLY A 488 26.48 -15.13 28.78
C GLY A 488 26.24 -14.86 30.27
N CYS A 489 25.31 -13.98 30.63
CA CYS A 489 24.98 -13.71 32.03
C CYS A 489 24.18 -14.86 32.64
N LYS A 490 24.79 -15.61 33.56
CA LYS A 490 24.11 -16.63 34.37
C LYS A 490 23.22 -15.93 35.42
N ASN A 491 21.99 -16.40 35.59
CA ASN A 491 20.98 -15.81 36.49
C ASN A 491 20.71 -14.31 36.22
N PRO A 492 19.94 -13.96 35.17
CA PRO A 492 19.73 -12.58 34.71
C PRO A 492 19.30 -11.56 35.78
N THR A 493 18.63 -11.99 36.84
CA THR A 493 18.18 -11.13 37.95
C THR A 493 19.33 -10.52 38.76
N GLU A 494 20.54 -11.06 38.65
CA GLU A 494 21.75 -10.58 39.34
C GLU A 494 22.51 -9.53 38.52
N TRP A 495 22.09 -9.25 37.26
CA TRP A 495 22.83 -8.42 36.30
C TRP A 495 22.13 -7.11 35.96
N TYR A 496 22.93 -6.07 35.74
CA TYR A 496 22.46 -4.73 35.37
C TYR A 496 23.34 -4.15 34.25
N VAL A 497 22.72 -3.51 33.26
CA VAL A 497 23.43 -2.65 32.31
C VAL A 497 23.56 -1.25 32.90
N LEU A 498 24.74 -0.91 33.38
CA LEU A 498 25.01 0.36 34.03
C LEU A 498 25.73 1.32 33.09
N HIS A 499 25.52 2.62 33.29
CA HIS A 499 26.23 3.70 32.59
C HIS A 499 27.11 4.45 33.58
N GLY A 500 28.37 4.67 33.23
CA GLY A 500 29.30 5.40 34.07
C GLY A 500 30.23 6.31 33.30
N LYS A 501 30.81 7.27 34.02
CA LYS A 501 31.79 8.22 33.48
C LYS A 501 33.14 8.01 34.13
N VAL A 502 34.19 8.01 33.32
CA VAL A 502 35.57 7.89 33.78
C VAL A 502 35.99 9.16 34.53
N GLN A 503 36.58 8.95 35.70
CA GLN A 503 37.21 9.98 36.52
C GLN A 503 38.55 9.45 37.06
N GLU A 504 39.54 10.32 37.14
CA GLU A 504 40.83 10.06 37.77
C GLU A 504 40.68 10.29 39.28
N ASP A 505 41.05 9.30 40.08
CA ASP A 505 41.05 9.39 41.53
C ASP A 505 42.27 10.17 42.07
N SER A 506 42.36 10.33 43.39
CA SER A 506 43.47 11.05 44.02
C SER A 506 44.83 10.35 43.91
N GLU A 507 44.85 9.07 43.51
CA GLU A 507 46.06 8.25 43.35
C GLU A 507 46.50 8.15 41.88
N GLY A 508 45.74 8.76 40.95
CA GLY A 508 46.01 8.74 39.51
C GLY A 508 45.44 7.51 38.79
N ASN A 509 44.59 6.71 39.45
CA ASN A 509 43.92 5.58 38.82
C ASN A 509 42.61 6.04 38.17
N PHE A 510 42.23 5.42 37.06
CA PHE A 510 40.94 5.66 36.45
C PHE A 510 39.85 4.82 37.13
N ILE A 511 38.77 5.50 37.51
CA ILE A 511 37.57 4.88 38.08
C ILE A 511 36.36 5.24 37.23
N LEU A 512 35.43 4.30 37.11
CA LEU A 512 34.14 4.51 36.49
C LEU A 512 33.11 4.89 37.57
N VAL A 513 32.64 6.13 37.50
CA VAL A 513 31.59 6.67 38.38
C VAL A 513 30.25 6.39 37.75
N VAL A 514 29.51 5.42 38.30
CA VAL A 514 28.23 4.97 37.76
C VAL A 514 27.12 5.98 38.10
N ASP A 515 26.30 6.33 37.11
CA ASP A 515 25.16 7.24 37.30
C ASP A 515 23.97 6.51 37.92
N LEU A 516 23.90 6.48 39.26
CA LEU A 516 22.78 5.90 39.99
C LEU A 516 21.58 6.87 40.14
N VAL A 517 21.69 8.12 39.69
CA VAL A 517 20.75 9.20 40.04
C VAL A 517 19.96 9.71 38.84
N SER A 518 20.52 9.70 37.63
CA SER A 518 19.82 10.15 36.42
C SER A 518 19.38 8.97 35.57
N ASP A 519 20.26 7.97 35.42
CA ASP A 519 20.00 6.76 34.65
C ASP A 519 18.89 5.89 35.26
N VAL A 520 18.09 5.24 34.40
CA VAL A 520 16.94 4.43 34.84
C VAL A 520 17.41 3.11 35.45
N VAL A 521 18.39 2.46 34.84
CA VAL A 521 18.90 1.17 35.31
C VAL A 521 19.76 1.40 36.56
N GLY A 522 20.56 2.46 36.59
CA GLY A 522 21.30 2.89 37.79
C GLY A 522 20.39 3.18 38.99
N LYS A 523 19.25 3.86 38.80
CA LYS A 523 18.24 4.05 39.87
C LYS A 523 17.70 2.74 40.39
N LYS A 524 17.35 1.83 39.49
CA LYS A 524 16.83 0.51 39.85
C LYS A 524 17.89 -0.27 40.65
N PHE A 525 19.13 -0.30 40.17
CA PHE A 525 20.25 -0.89 40.89
C PHE A 525 20.38 -0.32 42.32
N SER A 526 20.34 1.00 42.47
CA SER A 526 20.45 1.65 43.78
C SER A 526 19.30 1.28 44.71
N GLN A 527 18.08 1.13 44.18
CA GLN A 527 16.90 0.69 44.94
C GLN A 527 17.00 -0.78 45.36
N ASP A 528 17.42 -1.65 44.44
CA ASP A 528 17.48 -3.10 44.66
C ASP A 528 18.64 -3.52 45.59
N THR A 529 19.72 -2.72 45.63
CA THR A 529 20.94 -3.01 46.41
C THR A 529 21.13 -2.12 47.65
N GLU A 530 20.32 -1.07 47.80
CA GLU A 530 20.49 -0.01 48.80
C GLU A 530 21.85 0.74 48.72
N MET A 531 22.57 0.62 47.60
CA MET A 531 23.84 1.31 47.39
C MET A 531 23.62 2.74 46.84
N PRO A 532 24.04 3.80 47.56
CA PRO A 532 23.86 5.19 47.11
C PRO A 532 24.90 5.65 46.08
N GLN A 533 26.01 4.92 45.95
CA GLN A 533 27.10 5.20 45.00
C GLN A 533 27.76 3.88 44.58
N LEU A 534 28.28 3.84 43.36
CA LEU A 534 29.07 2.73 42.83
C LEU A 534 30.26 3.31 42.05
N LEU A 535 31.47 2.99 42.51
CA LEU A 535 32.74 3.39 41.92
C LEU A 535 33.50 2.11 41.58
N ILE A 536 33.89 1.94 40.33
CA ILE A 536 34.55 0.71 39.87
C ILE A 536 35.92 1.09 39.31
N ASN A 537 37.00 0.48 39.82
CA ASN A 537 38.32 0.66 39.23
C ASN A 537 38.36 0.02 37.84
N THR A 538 38.80 0.76 36.82
CA THR A 538 38.82 0.28 35.44
C THR A 538 39.77 -0.91 35.24
N ASP A 539 40.83 -1.04 36.05
CA ASP A 539 41.79 -2.14 35.99
C ASP A 539 41.20 -3.50 36.45
N VAL A 540 40.05 -3.47 37.10
CA VAL A 540 39.36 -4.65 37.66
C VAL A 540 38.16 -5.06 36.78
N LEU A 541 37.83 -4.25 35.76
CA LEU A 541 36.81 -4.60 34.78
C LEU A 541 37.35 -5.65 33.81
N ASP A 542 36.52 -6.64 33.49
CA ASP A 542 36.81 -7.54 32.38
C ASP A 542 36.54 -6.81 31.06
N ASP A 543 37.56 -6.71 30.22
CA ASP A 543 37.55 -5.99 28.95
C ASP A 543 38.06 -6.90 27.82
N PRO A 544 37.27 -7.89 27.39
CA PRO A 544 37.70 -8.87 26.38
C PRO A 544 37.97 -8.24 25.00
N GLU A 545 37.48 -7.02 24.75
CA GLU A 545 37.58 -6.31 23.48
C GLU A 545 38.64 -5.19 23.48
N GLY A 546 39.29 -4.92 24.61
CA GLY A 546 40.29 -3.85 24.76
C GLY A 546 39.70 -2.44 24.62
N LEU A 547 38.42 -2.25 24.97
CA LEU A 547 37.68 -0.99 24.83
C LEU A 547 38.16 0.11 25.78
N ILE A 548 38.79 -0.27 26.90
CA ILE A 548 39.20 0.63 27.98
C ILE A 548 40.74 0.78 28.05
N GLU A 549 41.49 0.08 27.20
CA GLU A 549 42.97 0.08 27.20
C GLU A 549 43.58 1.46 26.86
N ASP A 550 42.84 2.30 26.11
CA ASP A 550 43.24 3.64 25.69
C ASP A 550 42.31 4.71 26.29
N ILE A 551 42.18 4.87 27.61
CA ILE A 551 41.49 6.03 28.19
C ILE A 551 42.31 7.30 27.96
N TRP A 552 41.75 8.31 27.28
CA TRP A 552 42.44 9.57 26.93
C TRP A 552 42.21 10.69 27.97
N GLY A 553 41.23 10.55 28.87
CA GLY A 553 41.05 11.49 29.99
C GLY A 553 39.70 11.39 30.73
N ASN A 554 39.48 12.36 31.63
CA ASN A 554 38.25 12.48 32.42
C ASN A 554 37.03 12.80 31.56
N GLY A 555 35.93 12.08 31.81
CA GLY A 555 34.62 12.34 31.21
C GLY A 555 34.20 11.36 30.11
N ASP A 556 35.07 10.43 29.71
CA ASP A 556 34.69 9.34 28.80
C ASP A 556 33.56 8.49 29.41
N GLU A 557 32.60 8.05 28.59
CA GLU A 557 31.40 7.36 29.05
C GLU A 557 31.37 5.93 28.54
N TYR A 558 31.11 4.98 29.45
CA TYR A 558 31.03 3.56 29.13
C TYR A 558 29.75 2.94 29.70
N TYR A 559 29.25 1.94 28.97
CA TYR A 559 28.23 1.02 29.46
C TYR A 559 28.91 -0.29 29.89
N LEU A 560 28.47 -0.86 31.00
CA LEU A 560 28.97 -2.14 31.49
C LEU A 560 27.84 -3.07 31.93
N LEU A 561 28.10 -4.37 31.85
CA LEU A 561 27.32 -5.38 32.55
C LEU A 561 27.90 -5.58 33.93
N TYR A 562 27.11 -5.39 34.98
CA TYR A 562 27.54 -5.53 36.37
C TYR A 562 26.75 -6.61 37.10
N ASN A 563 27.45 -7.55 37.73
CA ASN A 563 26.87 -8.59 38.56
C ASN A 563 26.90 -8.19 40.03
N THR A 564 25.74 -8.09 40.67
CA THR A 564 25.63 -7.65 42.07
C THR A 564 26.21 -8.64 43.07
N LYS A 565 26.19 -9.94 42.76
CA LYS A 565 26.60 -11.01 43.65
C LYS A 565 28.09 -11.30 43.57
N GLU A 566 28.63 -11.30 42.35
CA GLU A 566 30.06 -11.45 42.10
C GLU A 566 30.82 -10.14 42.32
N GLN A 567 30.11 -9.00 42.35
CA GLN A 567 30.67 -7.65 42.44
C GLN A 567 31.72 -7.39 41.36
N SER A 568 31.44 -7.89 40.15
CA SER A 568 32.31 -7.82 38.99
C SER A 568 31.57 -7.13 37.83
N GLY A 569 32.33 -6.43 36.99
CA GLY A 569 31.82 -5.73 35.82
C GLY A 569 32.55 -6.18 34.55
N VAL A 570 31.82 -6.23 33.43
CA VAL A 570 32.35 -6.53 32.10
C VAL A 570 31.98 -5.39 31.15
N VAL A 571 32.97 -4.90 30.41
CA VAL A 571 32.78 -3.94 29.32
C VAL A 571 32.95 -4.70 28.01
N CYS A 572 31.88 -4.76 27.23
CA CYS A 572 31.86 -5.41 25.93
C CYS A 572 30.84 -4.70 25.04
N ASN A 573 30.89 -4.93 23.73
CA ASN A 573 29.92 -4.48 22.72
C ASN A 573 29.09 -3.25 23.15
N GLN A 574 29.73 -2.07 23.17
CA GLN A 574 29.12 -0.83 23.69
C GLN A 574 27.83 -0.44 22.96
N SER A 575 27.72 -0.82 21.69
CA SER A 575 26.52 -0.63 20.88
C SER A 575 25.33 -1.37 21.49
N LEU A 576 25.49 -2.67 21.77
CA LEU A 576 24.46 -3.51 22.39
C LEU A 576 24.09 -3.01 23.78
N LEU A 577 25.07 -2.77 24.66
CA LEU A 577 24.80 -2.35 26.04
C LEU A 577 24.07 -1.00 26.09
N LYS A 578 24.49 -0.05 25.27
CA LYS A 578 23.78 1.24 25.14
C LYS A 578 22.33 1.06 24.68
N MET A 579 22.09 0.22 23.68
CA MET A 579 20.74 -0.06 23.16
C MET A 579 19.88 -0.81 24.18
N LEU A 580 20.45 -1.76 24.95
CA LEU A 580 19.76 -2.45 26.03
C LEU A 580 19.34 -1.49 27.14
N SER A 581 20.25 -0.64 27.61
CA SER A 581 19.95 0.40 28.61
C SER A 581 18.81 1.32 28.14
N ALA A 582 18.83 1.74 26.86
CA ALA A 582 17.77 2.54 26.27
C ALA A 582 16.43 1.78 26.15
N LEU A 583 16.45 0.50 25.78
CA LEU A 583 15.26 -0.35 25.75
C LEU A 583 14.67 -0.53 27.15
N GLU A 584 15.49 -0.80 28.17
CA GLU A 584 15.06 -0.92 29.57
C GLU A 584 14.41 0.37 30.07
N LYS A 585 14.93 1.53 29.68
CA LYS A 585 14.30 2.83 29.95
C LYS A 585 12.90 2.93 29.36
N ILE A 586 12.66 2.45 28.12
CA ILE A 586 11.32 2.41 27.52
C ILE A 586 10.42 1.43 28.29
N GLN A 587 10.92 0.22 28.55
CA GLN A 587 10.21 -0.85 29.25
C GLN A 587 9.82 -0.48 30.70
N SER A 588 10.66 0.30 31.38
CA SER A 588 10.40 0.77 32.76
C SER A 588 9.15 1.63 32.90
N LYS A 589 8.79 2.36 31.83
CA LYS A 589 7.61 3.24 31.77
C LYS A 589 6.42 2.57 31.10
N ASN A 590 6.60 1.37 30.58
CA ASN A 590 5.54 0.60 29.99
C ASN A 590 4.76 -0.11 31.10
N TYR A 591 3.44 0.04 31.11
CA TYR A 591 2.56 -0.64 32.07
C TYR A 591 1.84 -1.85 31.45
N LEU A 592 1.97 -2.03 30.13
CA LEU A 592 1.22 -3.00 29.35
C LEU A 592 1.86 -4.39 29.39
N THR A 593 1.64 -5.11 30.49
CA THR A 593 2.08 -6.50 30.66
C THR A 593 1.10 -7.50 30.06
N LEU A 594 1.57 -8.73 29.77
CA LEU A 594 0.71 -9.82 29.28
C LEU A 594 -0.43 -10.11 30.27
N GLU A 595 -0.13 -10.09 31.56
CA GLU A 595 -1.10 -10.29 32.65
C GLU A 595 -2.20 -9.20 32.64
N THR A 596 -1.84 -7.96 32.32
CA THR A 596 -2.80 -6.85 32.24
C THR A 596 -3.74 -7.02 31.06
N VAL A 597 -3.21 -7.29 29.86
CA VAL A 597 -4.05 -7.40 28.65
C VAL A 597 -4.85 -8.70 28.59
N SER A 598 -4.44 -9.73 29.33
CA SER A 598 -5.17 -11.01 29.39
C SER A 598 -6.52 -10.88 30.10
N GLU A 599 -6.78 -9.78 30.80
CA GLU A 599 -8.11 -9.42 31.33
C GLU A 599 -9.07 -8.96 30.22
N ILE A 600 -8.56 -8.61 29.04
CA ILE A 600 -9.38 -8.24 27.88
C ILE A 600 -9.88 -9.52 27.20
N SER A 601 -11.11 -9.92 27.53
CA SER A 601 -11.76 -11.03 26.84
C SER A 601 -12.00 -10.74 25.36
N ARG A 602 -12.13 -11.80 24.56
CA ARG A 602 -12.48 -11.67 23.13
C ARG A 602 -13.75 -10.86 22.93
N THR A 603 -14.78 -11.10 23.74
CA THR A 603 -16.05 -10.37 23.69
C THR A 603 -15.87 -8.86 23.92
N GLN A 604 -15.04 -8.46 24.89
CA GLN A 604 -14.78 -7.04 25.16
C GLN A 604 -13.98 -6.40 24.01
N TYR A 605 -13.00 -7.10 23.46
CA TYR A 605 -12.26 -6.63 22.29
C TYR A 605 -13.17 -6.46 21.06
N ASP A 606 -14.02 -7.44 20.79
CA ASP A 606 -14.97 -7.40 19.68
C ASP A 606 -16.00 -6.27 19.89
N GLU A 607 -16.39 -5.99 21.14
CA GLU A 607 -17.30 -4.87 21.45
C GLU A 607 -16.64 -3.50 21.22
N ILE A 608 -15.38 -3.32 21.61
CA ILE A 608 -14.59 -2.12 21.28
C ILE A 608 -14.44 -1.98 19.76
N THR A 609 -14.18 -3.09 19.07
CA THR A 609 -14.09 -3.15 17.61
C THR A 609 -15.40 -2.70 16.96
N ASN A 610 -16.54 -3.19 17.44
CA ASN A 610 -17.87 -2.79 16.98
C ASN A 610 -18.15 -1.31 17.21
N MET A 611 -17.71 -0.75 18.34
CA MET A 611 -17.82 0.70 18.59
C MET A 611 -16.98 1.52 17.59
N MET A 612 -15.75 1.09 17.29
CA MET A 612 -14.89 1.77 16.31
C MET A 612 -15.40 1.61 14.87
N LEU A 613 -16.02 0.47 14.54
CA LEU A 613 -16.62 0.22 13.22
C LEU A 613 -17.73 1.20 12.86
N LEU A 614 -18.44 1.76 13.84
CA LEU A 614 -19.41 2.85 13.64
C LEU A 614 -18.77 4.08 12.97
N GLN A 615 -17.44 4.21 13.01
CA GLN A 615 -16.66 5.32 12.45
C GLN A 615 -15.61 4.85 11.45
N ARG A 616 -15.82 3.64 10.88
CA ARG A 616 -14.92 2.98 9.93
C ARG A 616 -14.44 3.91 8.81
N ALA A 617 -15.36 4.60 8.14
CA ALA A 617 -15.02 5.46 7.00
C ALA A 617 -13.98 6.54 7.35
N ALA A 618 -14.13 7.19 8.51
CA ALA A 618 -13.22 8.26 8.94
C ALA A 618 -11.85 7.71 9.39
N LEU A 619 -11.82 6.51 9.98
CA LEU A 619 -10.59 5.87 10.45
C LEU A 619 -9.81 5.20 9.30
N GLU A 620 -10.49 4.51 8.38
CA GLU A 620 -9.89 3.81 7.24
C GLU A 620 -9.33 4.80 6.20
N GLU A 621 -9.93 5.98 6.03
CA GLU A 621 -9.43 6.99 5.08
C GLU A 621 -7.95 7.30 5.33
N VAL A 622 -7.57 7.41 6.61
CA VAL A 622 -6.19 7.63 7.05
C VAL A 622 -5.42 6.32 7.18
N GLY A 623 -6.08 5.25 7.61
CA GLY A 623 -5.46 3.95 7.90
C GLY A 623 -5.07 3.12 6.68
N LYS A 624 -5.75 3.27 5.53
CA LYS A 624 -5.60 2.42 4.33
C LYS A 624 -4.19 2.36 3.73
N ARG A 625 -3.31 3.29 4.10
CA ARG A 625 -1.89 3.28 3.68
C ARG A 625 -1.03 2.30 4.51
N TYR A 626 -1.48 1.97 5.71
CA TYR A 626 -0.70 1.27 6.74
C TYR A 626 -1.33 -0.05 7.19
N PHE A 627 -2.63 -0.21 6.99
CA PHE A 627 -3.38 -1.40 7.39
C PHE A 627 -4.18 -1.94 6.21
N CYS A 628 -4.08 -3.26 5.97
CA CYS A 628 -4.90 -3.96 4.99
C CYS A 628 -6.27 -4.38 5.54
N ASP A 629 -6.43 -4.38 6.87
CA ASP A 629 -7.64 -4.78 7.57
C ASP A 629 -7.93 -3.88 8.79
N PHE A 630 -9.20 -3.78 9.15
CA PHE A 630 -9.64 -2.88 10.22
C PHE A 630 -9.28 -3.39 11.63
N ASP A 631 -9.20 -4.71 11.82
CA ASP A 631 -8.83 -5.32 13.12
C ASP A 631 -7.41 -4.91 13.53
N SER A 632 -6.46 -4.91 12.59
CA SER A 632 -5.10 -4.44 12.81
C SER A 632 -5.05 -2.96 13.18
N GLN A 633 -5.89 -2.14 12.55
CA GLN A 633 -6.02 -0.72 12.92
C GLN A 633 -6.60 -0.55 14.33
N VAL A 634 -7.60 -1.35 14.71
CA VAL A 634 -8.19 -1.33 16.06
C VAL A 634 -7.17 -1.75 17.10
N TYR A 635 -6.48 -2.88 16.88
CA TYR A 635 -5.41 -3.37 17.76
C TYR A 635 -4.31 -2.32 17.96
N TYR A 636 -3.84 -1.72 16.86
CA TYR A 636 -2.85 -0.66 16.90
C TYR A 636 -3.30 0.49 17.80
N ARG A 637 -4.49 1.04 17.53
CA ARG A 637 -5.02 2.20 18.29
C ARG A 637 -5.28 1.85 19.75
N LEU A 638 -5.77 0.65 20.03
CA LEU A 638 -6.05 0.17 21.39
C LEU A 638 -4.76 0.06 22.22
N ILE A 639 -3.69 -0.55 21.70
CA ILE A 639 -2.40 -0.62 22.41
C ILE A 639 -1.89 0.78 22.76
N HIS A 640 -1.90 1.69 21.79
CA HIS A 640 -1.43 3.06 22.03
C HIS A 640 -2.31 3.78 23.05
N ASN A 641 -3.62 3.52 23.05
CA ASN A 641 -4.52 4.11 24.03
C ASN A 641 -4.30 3.56 25.45
N LEU A 642 -4.08 2.25 25.59
CA LEU A 642 -3.74 1.60 26.86
C LEU A 642 -2.42 2.15 27.43
N LEU A 643 -1.41 2.34 26.59
CA LEU A 643 -0.12 2.93 26.97
C LEU A 643 -0.27 4.39 27.37
N TRP A 644 -0.94 5.20 26.56
CA TRP A 644 -1.15 6.62 26.83
C TRP A 644 -1.96 6.85 28.12
N SER A 645 -2.92 5.97 28.39
CA SER A 645 -3.74 6.01 29.62
C SER A 645 -3.08 5.34 30.83
N GLU A 646 -1.82 4.88 30.70
CA GLU A 646 -1.04 4.23 31.77
C GLU A 646 -1.83 3.09 32.45
N ILE A 647 -2.44 2.22 31.63
CA ILE A 647 -3.26 1.10 32.08
C ILE A 647 -2.37 -0.04 32.57
N ASP A 648 -2.51 -0.35 33.86
CA ASP A 648 -1.92 -1.50 34.52
C ASP A 648 -3.01 -2.49 34.95
N LYS A 649 -2.59 -3.54 35.67
CA LYS A 649 -3.48 -4.59 36.20
C LYS A 649 -4.60 -4.04 37.09
N ALA A 650 -4.37 -2.95 37.82
CA ALA A 650 -5.38 -2.39 38.72
C ALA A 650 -6.44 -1.59 37.93
N LYS A 651 -6.02 -0.86 36.89
CA LYS A 651 -6.89 0.04 36.12
C LYS A 651 -7.64 -0.63 34.98
N ILE A 652 -7.22 -1.80 34.50
CA ILE A 652 -7.81 -2.43 33.31
C ILE A 652 -9.32 -2.69 33.45
N GLY A 653 -9.78 -3.07 34.64
CA GLY A 653 -11.21 -3.26 34.92
C GLY A 653 -12.03 -1.99 34.73
N SER A 654 -11.57 -0.88 35.31
CA SER A 654 -12.19 0.45 35.17
C SER A 654 -12.17 0.92 33.72
N TYR A 655 -11.04 0.74 33.02
CA TYR A 655 -10.90 1.07 31.60
C TYR A 655 -11.94 0.33 30.75
N LEU A 656 -12.05 -1.00 30.90
CA LEU A 656 -13.02 -1.80 30.15
C LEU A 656 -14.47 -1.43 30.50
N LYS A 657 -14.76 -1.17 31.78
CA LYS A 657 -16.09 -0.75 32.23
C LYS A 657 -16.55 0.52 31.53
N ILE A 658 -15.67 1.49 31.33
CA ILE A 658 -15.98 2.72 30.57
C ILE A 658 -16.49 2.36 29.18
N PHE A 659 -15.77 1.55 28.42
CA PHE A 659 -16.19 1.17 27.06
C PHE A 659 -17.48 0.35 27.08
N MET A 660 -17.57 -0.68 27.92
CA MET A 660 -18.75 -1.57 27.97
C MET A 660 -20.03 -0.85 28.41
N HIS A 661 -19.91 0.29 29.09
CA HIS A 661 -21.04 1.14 29.45
C HIS A 661 -21.55 2.01 28.31
N HIS A 662 -20.82 2.15 27.20
CA HIS A 662 -21.28 2.96 26.08
C HIS A 662 -22.35 2.25 25.26
N GLN A 663 -23.43 2.96 24.94
CA GLN A 663 -24.45 2.48 24.02
C GLN A 663 -24.04 2.79 22.57
N LYS A 664 -24.05 1.78 21.71
CA LYS A 664 -23.82 1.93 20.26
C LYS A 664 -25.08 2.48 19.58
N LEU A 665 -24.95 3.58 18.85
CA LEU A 665 -26.03 4.16 18.03
C LEU A 665 -25.73 3.89 16.55
N GLU A 666 -26.35 2.84 16.01
CA GLU A 666 -26.22 2.35 14.63
C GLU A 666 -27.52 2.60 13.85
N PHE A 667 -27.41 2.93 12.56
CA PHE A 667 -28.55 3.31 11.73
C PHE A 667 -28.86 2.29 10.63
N SER A 668 -28.26 1.10 10.68
CA SER A 668 -28.43 0.03 9.69
C SER A 668 -29.89 -0.41 9.49
N ASP A 669 -30.70 -0.36 10.54
CA ASP A 669 -32.12 -0.73 10.54
C ASP A 669 -33.08 0.46 10.38
N VAL A 670 -32.59 1.68 10.11
CA VAL A 670 -33.44 2.88 10.00
C VAL A 670 -34.49 2.77 8.88
N ASN A 671 -34.26 1.91 7.89
CA ASN A 671 -35.20 1.62 6.81
C ASN A 671 -36.41 0.77 7.26
N ARG A 672 -36.48 0.34 8.52
CA ARG A 672 -37.65 -0.35 9.10
C ARG A 672 -38.58 0.61 9.83
N ASP A 673 -38.09 1.80 10.14
CA ASP A 673 -38.84 2.84 10.84
C ASP A 673 -39.84 3.51 9.89
N GLU A 674 -41.12 3.50 10.27
CA GLU A 674 -42.23 3.96 9.43
C GLU A 674 -42.18 5.44 9.09
N LYS A 675 -41.64 6.28 9.98
CA LYS A 675 -41.50 7.72 9.77
C LYS A 675 -40.32 8.01 8.85
N PHE A 676 -39.20 7.29 9.00
CA PHE A 676 -38.03 7.48 8.14
C PHE A 676 -38.20 6.95 6.71
N ILE A 677 -39.02 5.91 6.49
CA ILE A 677 -39.37 5.44 5.13
C ILE A 677 -40.46 6.28 4.45
N ARG A 678 -41.03 7.26 5.15
CA ARG A 678 -41.90 8.30 4.58
C ARG A 678 -43.13 7.73 3.87
N LYS A 679 -43.83 6.79 4.51
CA LYS A 679 -44.99 6.05 3.96
C LYS A 679 -46.24 6.91 3.72
N ASP A 680 -46.47 7.95 4.53
CA ASP A 680 -47.69 8.76 4.43
C ASP A 680 -47.56 9.84 3.35
N VAL A 681 -48.36 9.70 2.28
CA VAL A 681 -48.37 10.61 1.14
C VAL A 681 -48.90 12.01 1.46
N ASN A 682 -49.67 12.17 2.54
CA ASN A 682 -50.21 13.48 2.96
C ASN A 682 -49.31 14.20 3.98
N THR A 683 -48.12 13.66 4.24
CA THR A 683 -47.19 14.19 5.23
C THR A 683 -45.96 14.78 4.57
N LEU A 684 -45.58 16.00 4.97
CA LEU A 684 -44.29 16.57 4.63
C LEU A 684 -43.26 16.16 5.70
N TYR A 685 -42.31 15.32 5.31
CA TYR A 685 -41.20 14.91 6.18
C TYR A 685 -40.05 15.91 6.06
N VAL A 686 -39.72 16.56 7.17
CA VAL A 686 -38.76 17.66 7.21
C VAL A 686 -37.49 17.18 7.93
N PRO A 687 -36.35 17.03 7.22
CA PRO A 687 -35.11 16.66 7.87
C PRO A 687 -34.59 17.79 8.76
N LYS A 688 -33.94 17.45 9.87
CA LYS A 688 -33.35 18.41 10.81
C LYS A 688 -32.44 19.45 10.17
N ASP A 689 -31.57 19.01 9.27
CA ASP A 689 -30.62 19.83 8.53
C ASP A 689 -30.81 19.61 7.02
N GLY A 690 -30.45 20.58 6.18
CA GLY A 690 -30.54 20.47 4.71
C GLY A 690 -29.47 19.55 4.12
N ARG A 691 -29.66 19.10 2.87
CA ARG A 691 -28.78 18.09 2.23
C ARG A 691 -27.30 18.47 2.17
N GLU A 692 -27.01 19.76 1.95
CA GLU A 692 -25.65 20.28 1.86
C GLU A 692 -24.99 20.51 3.22
N SER A 693 -25.72 20.30 4.32
CA SER A 693 -25.12 20.24 5.64
C SER A 693 -24.32 18.95 5.75
N ASP A 694 -23.09 19.01 6.26
CA ASP A 694 -22.31 17.82 6.65
C ASP A 694 -22.88 17.20 7.94
N SER A 695 -24.19 16.88 7.92
CA SER A 695 -24.94 16.33 9.04
C SER A 695 -24.97 14.81 9.02
N VAL A 696 -25.14 14.23 10.20
CA VAL A 696 -25.26 12.77 10.33
C VAL A 696 -26.56 12.28 9.67
N LEU A 697 -27.65 13.06 9.71
CA LEU A 697 -28.90 12.67 9.05
C LEU A 697 -28.74 12.59 7.53
N ALA A 698 -27.96 13.48 6.92
CA ALA A 698 -27.61 13.39 5.50
C ALA A 698 -26.79 12.11 5.21
N SER A 699 -25.84 11.77 6.09
CA SER A 699 -25.05 10.54 5.97
C SER A 699 -25.91 9.28 6.09
N ILE A 700 -26.85 9.25 7.04
CA ILE A 700 -27.84 8.17 7.20
C ILE A 700 -28.68 8.02 5.94
N TYR A 701 -29.17 9.14 5.40
CA TYR A 701 -29.99 9.13 4.20
C TYR A 701 -29.25 8.56 2.99
N GLU A 702 -28.05 9.08 2.69
CA GLU A 702 -27.25 8.62 1.55
C GLU A 702 -26.80 7.16 1.70
N THR A 703 -26.61 6.66 2.94
CA THR A 703 -26.14 5.30 3.20
C THR A 703 -27.27 4.27 3.22
N TYR A 704 -28.40 4.57 3.88
CA TYR A 704 -29.41 3.56 4.25
C TYR A 704 -30.81 3.79 3.64
N LEU A 705 -31.19 5.04 3.38
CA LEU A 705 -32.56 5.37 2.96
C LEU A 705 -32.70 5.64 1.46
N LYS A 706 -31.65 6.13 0.82
CA LYS A 706 -31.65 6.49 -0.61
C LYS A 706 -31.64 5.24 -1.49
N ALA A 707 -32.51 5.21 -2.50
CA ALA A 707 -32.55 4.10 -3.46
C ALA A 707 -31.28 4.08 -4.35
N LYS A 708 -30.63 2.92 -4.50
CA LYS A 708 -29.37 2.79 -5.24
C LYS A 708 -29.51 2.82 -6.78
N SER A 709 -30.71 2.92 -7.34
CA SER A 709 -30.94 2.96 -8.80
C SER A 709 -32.17 3.80 -9.21
N VAL A 710 -32.00 4.70 -10.18
CA VAL A 710 -32.97 5.65 -10.79
C VAL A 710 -33.38 6.82 -9.86
N ARG A 711 -33.76 7.99 -10.46
CA ARG A 711 -34.27 9.18 -9.75
C ARG A 711 -35.30 8.75 -8.70
N GLU A 712 -34.95 8.92 -7.42
CA GLU A 712 -35.82 8.55 -6.30
C GLU A 712 -37.08 9.44 -6.31
N PRO A 713 -38.29 8.86 -6.42
CA PRO A 713 -39.53 9.65 -6.49
C PRO A 713 -39.93 10.26 -5.13
N ASN A 714 -39.34 9.79 -4.03
CA ASN A 714 -39.64 10.25 -2.66
C ASN A 714 -38.37 10.72 -1.92
N ASP A 715 -37.56 11.55 -2.59
CA ASP A 715 -36.33 12.13 -2.02
C ASP A 715 -36.67 12.97 -0.77
N MET A 716 -36.08 12.63 0.38
CA MET A 716 -36.28 13.33 1.66
C MET A 716 -35.88 14.81 1.58
N TYR A 717 -34.97 15.16 0.68
CA TYR A 717 -34.46 16.52 0.49
C TYR A 717 -35.11 17.24 -0.70
N ASN A 718 -36.19 16.71 -1.27
CA ASN A 718 -36.98 17.44 -2.25
C ASN A 718 -37.60 18.68 -1.61
N TYR A 719 -37.34 19.83 -2.22
CA TYR A 719 -37.64 21.14 -1.68
C TYR A 719 -38.78 21.87 -2.41
N MET A 720 -39.39 21.24 -3.42
CA MET A 720 -40.39 21.89 -4.25
C MET A 720 -41.80 21.63 -3.73
N LEU A 721 -42.55 22.70 -3.48
CA LEU A 721 -43.96 22.69 -3.08
C LEU A 721 -44.84 23.30 -4.18
N GLU A 722 -46.12 22.93 -4.20
CA GLU A 722 -47.11 23.50 -5.11
C GLU A 722 -48.17 24.28 -4.31
N LEU A 723 -48.54 25.47 -4.76
CA LEU A 723 -49.60 26.27 -4.15
C LEU A 723 -50.86 26.20 -5.02
N LYS A 724 -51.93 25.61 -4.47
CA LYS A 724 -53.27 25.55 -5.07
C LYS A 724 -54.23 26.43 -4.26
N GLU A 725 -55.47 26.60 -4.73
CA GLU A 725 -56.45 27.48 -4.08
C GLU A 725 -56.72 27.10 -2.61
N ASP A 726 -56.75 25.80 -2.32
CA ASP A 726 -57.12 25.19 -1.04
C ASP A 726 -55.93 24.86 -0.12
N GLY A 727 -54.69 25.13 -0.56
CA GLY A 727 -53.49 24.95 0.27
C GLY A 727 -52.20 24.64 -0.48
N PHE A 728 -51.19 24.25 0.29
CA PHE A 728 -49.91 23.76 -0.18
C PHE A 728 -49.92 22.24 -0.40
N TYR A 729 -49.22 21.80 -1.43
CA TYR A 729 -49.14 20.41 -1.89
C TYR A 729 -47.68 19.97 -2.04
N TYR A 730 -47.43 18.68 -1.80
CA TYR A 730 -46.15 18.01 -2.01
C TYR A 730 -46.40 16.72 -2.80
N ASN A 731 -45.71 16.53 -3.94
CA ASN A 731 -45.92 15.40 -4.85
C ASN A 731 -47.41 15.13 -5.16
N ASP A 732 -48.13 16.17 -5.59
CA ASP A 732 -49.58 16.13 -5.90
C ASP A 732 -50.54 15.88 -4.72
N ASN A 733 -50.04 15.68 -3.50
CA ASN A 733 -50.85 15.43 -2.30
C ASN A 733 -50.93 16.67 -1.41
N ARG A 734 -52.11 16.96 -0.84
CA ARG A 734 -52.31 18.09 0.07
C ARG A 734 -51.57 17.79 1.39
N ILE A 735 -50.75 18.73 1.84
CA ILE A 735 -49.99 18.55 3.09
C ILE A 735 -50.96 18.72 4.27
N ASN A 736 -51.17 17.64 5.04
CA ASN A 736 -52.04 17.64 6.22
C ASN A 736 -51.23 17.51 7.52
N ASN A 737 -50.07 16.85 7.48
CA ASN A 737 -49.19 16.71 8.64
C ASN A 737 -47.76 17.13 8.26
N ILE A 738 -47.00 17.61 9.25
CA ILE A 738 -45.56 17.87 9.12
C ILE A 738 -44.84 17.05 10.18
N VAL A 739 -43.91 16.19 9.74
CA VAL A 739 -43.07 15.38 10.63
C VAL A 739 -41.64 15.89 10.56
N PHE A 740 -41.12 16.44 11.66
CA PHE A 740 -39.70 16.77 11.77
C PHE A 740 -38.89 15.52 12.12
N LEU A 741 -37.94 15.17 11.27
CA LEU A 741 -37.07 14.00 11.42
C LEU A 741 -35.72 14.39 12.02
N CYS A 742 -35.39 13.77 13.15
CA CYS A 742 -34.13 13.95 13.87
C CYS A 742 -33.34 12.65 13.91
N ASP A 743 -32.04 12.72 13.72
CA ASP A 743 -31.13 11.60 13.95
C ASP A 743 -31.14 11.13 15.41
N ASN A 744 -31.11 12.09 16.35
CA ASN A 744 -31.35 11.83 17.76
C ASN A 744 -31.89 13.06 18.49
N PHE A 745 -32.46 12.85 19.68
CA PHE A 745 -32.69 13.92 20.66
C PHE A 745 -32.36 13.47 22.10
N GLU A 746 -31.15 13.83 22.55
CA GLU A 746 -30.69 13.54 23.91
C GLU A 746 -31.40 14.43 24.95
N CYS A 747 -31.01 15.71 25.08
CA CYS A 747 -31.64 16.66 26.00
C CYS A 747 -32.71 17.55 25.33
N GLY A 748 -33.06 17.28 24.07
CA GLY A 748 -34.02 18.08 23.29
C GLY A 748 -33.53 19.46 22.83
N SER A 749 -32.46 20.03 23.39
CA SER A 749 -32.05 21.42 23.11
C SER A 749 -31.73 21.70 21.63
N ALA A 750 -31.09 20.76 20.93
CA ALA A 750 -30.80 20.91 19.50
C ALA A 750 -32.10 20.87 18.66
N THR A 751 -33.02 19.99 19.00
CA THR A 751 -34.35 19.87 18.39
C THR A 751 -35.18 21.13 18.62
N ILE A 752 -35.16 21.69 19.84
CA ILE A 752 -35.84 22.95 20.15
C ILE A 752 -35.27 24.11 19.31
N ARG A 753 -33.93 24.20 19.17
CA ARG A 753 -33.30 25.21 18.29
C ARG A 753 -33.70 25.04 16.83
N MET A 754 -33.77 23.79 16.35
CA MET A 754 -34.26 23.44 15.01
C MET A 754 -35.72 23.91 14.84
N LEU A 755 -36.61 23.61 15.78
CA LEU A 755 -38.01 24.05 15.74
C LEU A 755 -38.12 25.58 15.72
N LYS A 756 -37.40 26.29 16.59
CA LYS A 756 -37.31 27.77 16.57
C LYS A 756 -36.84 28.31 15.22
N ALA A 757 -35.87 27.63 14.61
CA ALA A 757 -35.39 27.99 13.28
C ALA A 757 -36.47 27.79 12.22
N TYR A 758 -37.06 26.60 12.09
CA TYR A 758 -38.06 26.30 11.05
C TYR A 758 -39.38 27.07 11.19
N LEU A 759 -39.83 27.29 12.42
CA LEU A 759 -41.09 27.97 12.72
C LEU A 759 -40.92 29.50 12.86
N ASN A 760 -39.72 30.02 12.60
CA ASN A 760 -39.39 31.45 12.70
C ASN A 760 -39.81 32.10 14.04
N LEU A 761 -39.63 31.38 15.16
CA LEU A 761 -39.97 31.89 16.49
C LEU A 761 -38.96 32.95 16.95
N ASP A 762 -39.44 33.96 17.66
CA ASP A 762 -38.60 35.02 18.23
C ASP A 762 -37.72 34.48 19.38
N VAL A 763 -36.45 34.90 19.38
CA VAL A 763 -35.48 34.52 20.42
C VAL A 763 -34.97 35.79 21.08
N THR A 764 -35.31 35.95 22.36
CA THR A 764 -34.95 37.12 23.17
C THR A 764 -33.52 37.08 23.72
N ASP A 765 -32.96 35.88 23.91
CA ASP A 765 -31.57 35.69 24.35
C ASP A 765 -30.59 35.80 23.17
N GLU A 766 -29.69 36.77 23.22
CA GLU A 766 -28.71 37.04 22.16
C GLU A 766 -27.72 35.88 21.91
N SER A 767 -27.40 35.07 22.93
CA SER A 767 -26.49 33.93 22.78
C SER A 767 -27.15 32.76 22.05
N GLU A 768 -28.43 32.52 22.32
CA GLU A 768 -29.24 31.52 21.65
C GLU A 768 -29.68 31.97 20.26
N LYS A 769 -29.93 33.26 20.06
CA LYS A 769 -30.27 33.85 18.75
C LYS A 769 -29.23 33.51 17.70
N ARG A 770 -27.94 33.69 18.00
CA ARG A 770 -26.83 33.33 17.09
C ARG A 770 -26.84 31.84 16.72
N LYS A 771 -27.13 30.95 17.67
CA LYS A 771 -27.20 29.49 17.42
C LYS A 771 -28.41 29.14 16.55
N VAL A 772 -29.56 29.77 16.80
CA VAL A 772 -30.77 29.58 15.99
C VAL A 772 -30.57 30.12 14.58
N GLU A 773 -29.88 31.23 14.40
CA GLU A 773 -29.52 31.78 13.08
C GLU A 773 -28.58 30.84 12.30
N GLN A 774 -27.61 30.21 12.97
CA GLN A 774 -26.77 29.18 12.35
C GLN A 774 -27.60 27.99 11.86
N VAL A 775 -28.51 27.47 12.69
CA VAL A 775 -29.42 26.38 12.30
C VAL A 775 -30.35 26.83 11.18
N ARG A 776 -30.84 28.07 11.21
CA ARG A 776 -31.67 28.66 10.15
C ARG A 776 -30.93 28.73 8.82
N ALA A 777 -29.60 28.90 8.83
CA ALA A 777 -28.79 28.88 7.62
C ALA A 777 -28.56 27.46 7.08
N SER A 778 -28.49 26.45 7.94
CA SER A 778 -28.25 25.05 7.56
C SER A 778 -29.52 24.22 7.35
N ARG A 779 -30.70 24.75 7.69
CA ARG A 779 -32.00 24.05 7.56
C ARG A 779 -32.35 23.73 6.10
N GLN A 780 -33.23 22.75 5.90
CA GLN A 780 -33.87 22.52 4.62
C GLN A 780 -34.80 23.68 4.27
N LYS A 781 -34.61 24.26 3.08
CA LYS A 781 -35.46 25.33 2.56
C LYS A 781 -36.45 24.76 1.55
N TYR A 782 -37.65 25.36 1.49
CA TYR A 782 -38.72 24.95 0.58
C TYR A 782 -39.11 26.11 -0.33
N PHE A 783 -39.50 25.80 -1.57
CA PHE A 783 -39.76 26.79 -2.62
C PHE A 783 -41.03 26.43 -3.41
N ILE A 784 -41.75 27.44 -3.94
CA ILE A 784 -42.91 27.20 -4.81
C ILE A 784 -42.46 26.84 -6.23
N LYS A 785 -43.06 25.80 -6.80
CA LYS A 785 -42.94 25.42 -8.21
C LYS A 785 -43.66 26.44 -9.08
N GLN A 786 -42.90 27.22 -9.85
CA GLN A 786 -43.44 28.19 -10.80
C GLN A 786 -43.63 27.53 -12.17
N ASN A 787 -44.90 27.39 -12.60
CA ASN A 787 -45.40 27.00 -13.93
C ASN A 787 -44.36 26.61 -15.00
N GLY A 788 -43.70 25.46 -14.85
CA GLY A 788 -42.98 24.77 -15.93
C GLY A 788 -41.69 25.41 -16.45
N LEU A 789 -41.15 26.47 -15.81
CA LEU A 789 -39.88 27.09 -16.19
C LEU A 789 -38.79 26.75 -15.16
N ASP A 790 -37.66 26.23 -15.62
CA ASP A 790 -36.46 26.04 -14.78
C ASP A 790 -35.90 27.41 -14.38
N VAL A 791 -36.42 27.96 -13.29
CA VAL A 791 -35.94 29.24 -12.76
C VAL A 791 -34.61 29.03 -12.04
N ALA A 792 -33.64 29.91 -12.32
CA ALA A 792 -32.35 29.95 -11.63
C ALA A 792 -32.54 30.00 -10.10
N GLN A 793 -31.65 29.32 -9.37
CA GLN A 793 -31.75 29.10 -7.91
C GLN A 793 -31.92 30.41 -7.10
N GLU A 794 -31.41 31.52 -7.63
CA GLU A 794 -31.42 32.87 -7.04
C GLU A 794 -32.79 33.58 -7.12
N GLN A 795 -33.71 33.10 -7.97
CA GLN A 795 -35.03 33.72 -8.20
C GLN A 795 -36.18 32.96 -7.55
N ARG A 796 -35.88 31.88 -6.82
CA ARG A 796 -36.88 31.04 -6.15
C ARG A 796 -37.36 31.71 -4.86
N VAL A 797 -38.66 31.82 -4.70
CA VAL A 797 -39.28 32.38 -3.48
C VAL A 797 -39.35 31.31 -2.40
N GLU A 798 -38.62 31.50 -1.31
CA GLU A 798 -38.67 30.62 -0.14
C GLU A 798 -40.06 30.67 0.50
N VAL A 799 -40.61 29.50 0.83
CA VAL A 799 -41.85 29.35 1.60
C VAL A 799 -41.48 29.01 3.04
N PRO A 800 -41.78 29.89 4.01
CA PRO A 800 -41.66 29.55 5.42
C PRO A 800 -42.62 28.40 5.77
N LEU A 801 -42.15 27.35 6.46
CA LEU A 801 -43.01 26.25 6.91
C LEU A 801 -44.16 26.74 7.80
N GLU A 802 -43.94 27.79 8.58
CA GLU A 802 -44.99 28.47 9.36
C GLU A 802 -46.21 28.87 8.49
N SER A 803 -45.97 29.33 7.25
CA SER A 803 -47.04 29.69 6.32
C SER A 803 -47.80 28.48 5.81
N VAL A 804 -47.10 27.36 5.62
CA VAL A 804 -47.72 26.07 5.24
C VAL A 804 -48.61 25.57 6.37
N ILE A 805 -48.09 25.55 7.60
CA ILE A 805 -48.81 25.10 8.80
C ILE A 805 -50.10 25.90 8.98
N LYS A 806 -50.02 27.24 8.93
CA LYS A 806 -51.16 28.13 9.10
C LYS A 806 -52.21 27.97 7.99
N LYS A 807 -51.78 27.88 6.72
CA LYS A 807 -52.72 27.82 5.59
C LYS A 807 -53.40 26.46 5.46
N ASN A 808 -52.70 25.37 5.74
CA ASN A 808 -53.25 24.02 5.60
C ASN A 808 -53.89 23.48 6.88
N ASN A 809 -53.70 24.16 8.02
CA ASN A 809 -54.05 23.71 9.37
C ASN A 809 -53.38 22.38 9.74
N CYS A 810 -52.06 22.31 9.51
CA CYS A 810 -51.31 21.07 9.71
C CYS A 810 -51.17 20.70 11.18
N THR A 811 -51.13 19.39 11.46
CA THR A 811 -50.59 18.86 12.72
C THR A 811 -49.06 18.79 12.63
N ILE A 812 -48.38 18.98 13.75
CA ILE A 812 -46.91 18.87 13.83
C ILE A 812 -46.52 17.66 14.68
N GLU A 813 -45.66 16.81 14.12
CA GLU A 813 -45.04 15.69 14.80
C GLU A 813 -43.51 15.84 14.79
N ILE A 814 -42.87 15.35 15.84
CA ILE A 814 -41.41 15.28 15.94
C ILE A 814 -41.06 13.83 16.15
N HIS A 815 -40.24 13.30 15.25
CA HIS A 815 -39.80 11.93 15.33
C HIS A 815 -38.27 11.85 15.23
N GLY A 816 -37.67 11.01 16.07
CA GLY A 816 -36.23 10.80 16.04
C GLY A 816 -35.88 9.33 16.13
N TYR A 817 -34.84 8.91 15.42
CA TYR A 817 -34.51 7.48 15.43
C TYR A 817 -34.00 7.04 16.81
N TYR A 818 -33.20 7.89 17.46
CA TYR A 818 -32.81 7.72 18.86
C TYR A 818 -33.32 8.87 19.74
N GLY A 819 -33.75 8.57 20.96
CA GLY A 819 -34.25 9.60 21.87
C GLY A 819 -34.15 9.22 23.34
N THR A 820 -34.38 10.20 24.22
CA THR A 820 -34.53 9.98 25.66
C THR A 820 -35.89 10.51 26.11
N GLU A 821 -36.44 9.98 27.20
CA GLU A 821 -37.68 10.51 27.80
C GLU A 821 -37.53 11.98 28.25
N ILE A 822 -36.35 12.36 28.73
CA ILE A 822 -36.06 13.74 29.13
C ILE A 822 -36.11 14.67 27.91
N GLY A 823 -35.48 14.25 26.81
CA GLY A 823 -35.47 15.00 25.55
C GLY A 823 -36.87 15.09 24.93
N LYS A 824 -37.62 14.00 24.93
CA LYS A 824 -39.02 13.95 24.48
C LYS A 824 -39.87 14.96 25.24
N LYS A 825 -39.87 14.87 26.58
CA LYS A 825 -40.66 15.75 27.45
C LYS A 825 -40.28 17.22 27.28
N ALA A 826 -38.98 17.53 27.18
CA ALA A 826 -38.52 18.90 26.95
C ALA A 826 -39.03 19.50 25.62
N VAL A 827 -39.15 18.67 24.57
CA VAL A 827 -39.72 19.10 23.29
C VAL A 827 -41.24 19.26 23.39
N GLU A 828 -41.94 18.34 24.05
CA GLU A 828 -43.40 18.44 24.31
C GLU A 828 -43.76 19.70 25.10
N ASP A 829 -43.06 19.94 26.22
CA ASP A 829 -43.26 21.11 27.06
C ASP A 829 -43.04 22.41 26.26
N PHE A 830 -41.97 22.48 25.47
CA PHE A 830 -41.70 23.61 24.59
C PHE A 830 -42.81 23.85 23.57
N LEU A 831 -43.34 22.81 22.92
CA LEU A 831 -44.40 22.94 21.92
C LEU A 831 -45.73 23.39 22.54
N ASN A 832 -46.04 22.91 23.74
CA ASN A 832 -47.20 23.33 24.52
C ASN A 832 -47.12 24.82 24.90
N GLU A 833 -45.94 25.29 25.34
CA GLU A 833 -45.69 26.70 25.66
C GLU A 833 -45.87 27.63 24.44
N GLN A 834 -45.57 27.15 23.24
CA GLN A 834 -45.73 27.91 21.99
C GLN A 834 -47.15 27.80 21.39
N HIS A 835 -48.09 27.11 22.06
CA HIS A 835 -49.46 26.87 21.58
C HIS A 835 -49.53 26.25 20.18
N ILE A 836 -48.61 25.34 19.86
CA ILE A 836 -48.55 24.65 18.58
C ILE A 836 -49.46 23.41 18.61
N ASN A 837 -50.21 23.17 17.54
CA ASN A 837 -51.07 21.99 17.40
C ASN A 837 -50.24 20.69 17.25
N LEU A 838 -49.94 20.06 18.38
CA LEU A 838 -49.09 18.89 18.49
C LEU A 838 -49.85 17.60 18.14
N GLY A 839 -49.27 16.79 17.26
CA GLY A 839 -49.67 15.39 17.07
C GLY A 839 -48.96 14.48 18.08
N GLU A 840 -47.65 14.29 17.91
CA GLU A 840 -46.85 13.39 18.73
C GLU A 840 -45.36 13.78 18.75
N VAL A 841 -44.68 13.57 19.88
CA VAL A 841 -43.21 13.51 19.96
C VAL A 841 -42.80 12.07 20.24
N SER A 842 -42.10 11.42 19.32
CA SER A 842 -41.74 10.01 19.42
C SER A 842 -40.31 9.71 19.00
N TYR A 843 -39.81 8.58 19.46
CA TYR A 843 -38.56 8.01 18.97
C TYR A 843 -38.65 6.50 18.91
N GLU A 844 -37.85 5.90 18.03
CA GLU A 844 -37.85 4.46 17.80
C GLU A 844 -36.98 3.71 18.84
N ARG A 845 -35.78 4.22 19.12
CA ARG A 845 -34.81 3.58 20.03
C ARG A 845 -34.44 4.48 21.20
N GLN A 846 -34.46 3.92 22.42
CA GLN A 846 -34.15 4.67 23.64
C GLN A 846 -32.64 4.77 23.91
N ILE A 847 -32.17 5.94 24.30
CA ILE A 847 -30.84 6.17 24.89
C ILE A 847 -30.97 6.15 26.41
N ILE A 848 -30.24 5.26 27.08
CA ILE A 848 -30.42 5.01 28.53
C ILE A 848 -29.15 5.21 29.37
N ASN A 849 -27.96 5.04 28.80
CA ASN A 849 -26.73 5.02 29.58
C ASN A 849 -26.23 6.43 29.88
N GLN A 850 -26.01 6.74 31.16
CA GLN A 850 -25.57 8.05 31.63
C GLN A 850 -24.14 8.01 32.17
N ALA A 851 -23.40 9.11 31.96
CA ALA A 851 -22.02 9.25 32.41
C ALA A 851 -21.86 9.14 33.92
N THR A 852 -22.86 9.58 34.70
CA THR A 852 -22.90 9.49 36.18
C THR A 852 -22.60 8.10 36.72
N GLN A 853 -22.85 7.04 35.94
CA GLN A 853 -22.64 5.64 36.33
C GLN A 853 -21.18 5.15 36.17
N ILE A 854 -20.33 5.92 35.48
CA ILE A 854 -18.93 5.58 35.21
C ILE A 854 -17.94 6.71 35.52
N MET A 855 -18.38 7.76 36.23
CA MET A 855 -17.56 8.95 36.44
C MET A 855 -16.31 8.69 37.28
N ASP A 856 -16.40 7.77 38.24
CA ASP A 856 -15.29 7.43 39.11
C ASP A 856 -14.20 6.72 38.31
N GLU A 857 -14.58 5.78 37.44
CA GLU A 857 -13.67 5.11 36.51
C GLU A 857 -13.04 6.10 35.53
N VAL A 858 -13.82 7.01 34.95
CA VAL A 858 -13.28 8.04 34.02
C VAL A 858 -12.24 8.93 34.72
N LYS A 859 -12.50 9.34 35.97
CA LYS A 859 -11.57 10.16 36.78
C LYS A 859 -10.34 9.36 37.21
N GLU A 860 -10.48 8.07 37.45
CA GLU A 860 -9.38 7.16 37.76
C GLU A 860 -8.43 7.00 36.56
N ILE A 861 -8.98 6.74 35.37
CA ILE A 861 -8.19 6.52 34.16
C ILE A 861 -7.57 7.82 33.65
N TRP A 862 -8.34 8.91 33.60
CA TRP A 862 -7.88 10.20 33.07
C TRP A 862 -8.00 11.32 34.10
N PRO A 863 -7.18 11.31 35.17
CA PRO A 863 -7.30 12.27 36.29
C PRO A 863 -7.00 13.73 35.90
N ARG A 864 -6.32 13.94 34.76
CA ARG A 864 -6.01 15.27 34.22
C ARG A 864 -7.11 15.84 33.33
N PHE A 865 -8.11 15.03 32.99
CA PHE A 865 -9.24 15.43 32.18
C PHE A 865 -10.42 15.77 33.10
N ALA A 866 -11.17 16.82 32.76
CA ALA A 866 -12.39 17.20 33.46
C ALA A 866 -13.61 16.70 32.66
N PRO A 867 -14.05 15.45 32.86
CA PRO A 867 -15.19 14.89 32.15
C PRO A 867 -16.49 15.61 32.47
N LYS A 868 -17.44 15.55 31.54
CA LYS A 868 -18.78 16.11 31.71
C LYS A 868 -19.69 15.09 32.36
N GLU A 869 -20.31 15.45 33.49
CA GLU A 869 -21.10 14.51 34.31
C GLU A 869 -22.54 14.33 33.80
N ASN A 870 -23.15 15.38 33.25
CA ASN A 870 -24.54 15.36 32.78
C ASN A 870 -24.63 15.08 31.27
N VAL A 871 -24.06 13.96 30.83
CA VAL A 871 -24.08 13.53 29.42
C VAL A 871 -24.44 12.05 29.31
N TYR A 872 -24.95 11.65 28.14
CA TYR A 872 -25.17 10.24 27.81
C TYR A 872 -23.87 9.61 27.28
N THR A 873 -23.64 8.35 27.64
CA THR A 873 -22.45 7.59 27.20
C THR A 873 -22.81 6.80 25.96
N VAL A 874 -22.54 7.40 24.79
CA VAL A 874 -22.86 6.79 23.50
C VAL A 874 -21.67 6.84 22.55
N VAL A 875 -21.51 5.79 21.74
CA VAL A 875 -20.66 5.80 20.55
C VAL A 875 -21.59 5.78 19.35
N ARG A 876 -21.45 6.77 18.49
CA ARG A 876 -22.41 7.05 17.43
C ARG A 876 -21.79 6.85 16.05
N GLU A 877 -22.56 6.24 15.15
CA GLU A 877 -22.20 6.11 13.74
C GLU A 877 -21.92 7.46 13.09
N PHE A 878 -20.91 7.48 12.21
CA PHE A 878 -20.40 8.63 11.46
C PHE A 878 -19.66 9.71 12.28
N ASN A 879 -20.02 9.96 13.53
CA ASN A 879 -19.42 11.04 14.32
C ASN A 879 -19.68 10.90 15.83
N MET A 880 -18.70 11.23 16.67
CA MET A 880 -18.87 11.30 18.13
C MET A 880 -19.73 12.48 18.58
N PRO A 881 -20.49 12.34 19.68
CA PRO A 881 -21.19 13.45 20.32
C PRO A 881 -20.23 14.57 20.73
N LYS A 882 -20.71 15.82 20.63
CA LYS A 882 -19.92 17.01 21.02
C LYS A 882 -19.50 16.96 22.48
N MET A 883 -20.42 16.48 23.33
CA MET A 883 -20.27 16.31 24.76
C MET A 883 -20.18 14.81 25.03
N ASN A 884 -19.08 14.35 25.61
CA ASN A 884 -18.85 12.94 25.94
C ASN A 884 -17.82 12.84 27.08
N VAL A 885 -17.56 11.62 27.54
CA VAL A 885 -16.65 11.34 28.66
C VAL A 885 -15.20 11.04 28.22
N PHE A 886 -14.95 10.85 26.92
CA PHE A 886 -13.62 10.55 26.42
C PHE A 886 -12.77 11.83 26.32
N PRO A 887 -11.47 11.76 26.62
CA PRO A 887 -10.54 12.84 26.37
C PRO A 887 -10.52 13.28 24.91
N VAL A 888 -10.44 14.60 24.69
CA VAL A 888 -10.45 15.20 23.33
C VAL A 888 -9.30 14.70 22.44
N THR A 889 -8.15 14.36 23.05
CA THR A 889 -6.99 13.78 22.37
C THR A 889 -7.29 12.42 21.72
N MET A 890 -8.25 11.66 22.26
CA MET A 890 -8.71 10.40 21.67
C MET A 890 -9.68 10.59 20.49
N LEU A 891 -10.15 11.82 20.24
CA LEU A 891 -11.29 12.10 19.36
C LEU A 891 -10.96 12.95 18.12
N ASN A 892 -9.95 13.81 18.19
CA ASN A 892 -9.85 14.95 17.26
C ASN A 892 -9.02 14.69 16.00
N ASN A 893 -8.03 13.79 16.02
CA ASN A 893 -7.13 13.63 14.88
C ASN A 893 -6.98 12.15 14.49
N PRO A 894 -7.65 11.69 13.42
CA PRO A 894 -7.57 10.30 12.98
C PRO A 894 -6.16 9.87 12.52
N LYS A 895 -5.23 10.81 12.27
CA LYS A 895 -3.81 10.49 12.02
C LYS A 895 -3.03 10.07 13.25
N ARG A 896 -3.47 10.45 14.45
CA ARG A 896 -2.81 10.07 15.71
C ARG A 896 -3.08 8.61 16.03
N ALA A 897 -2.07 7.92 16.53
CA ALA A 897 -2.18 6.52 16.95
C ALA A 897 -3.20 6.31 18.08
N ILE A 898 -3.27 7.24 19.04
CA ILE A 898 -4.17 7.16 20.21
C ILE A 898 -5.65 7.46 19.91
N CYS A 899 -5.96 7.96 18.70
CA CYS A 899 -7.31 8.33 18.34
C CYS A 899 -8.15 7.06 18.10
N MET A 900 -9.15 6.81 18.93
CA MET A 900 -10.02 5.63 18.80
C MET A 900 -11.34 5.96 18.11
N PHE A 901 -11.80 7.21 18.28
CA PHE A 901 -13.06 7.69 17.72
C PHE A 901 -12.83 9.04 17.06
N VAL A 902 -13.75 9.47 16.20
CA VAL A 902 -13.64 10.71 15.43
C VAL A 902 -14.76 11.66 15.80
N LYS A 903 -14.36 12.88 16.19
CA LYS A 903 -15.24 14.03 16.35
C LYS A 903 -14.97 15.00 15.21
N LYS A 904 -15.93 15.18 14.29
CA LYS A 904 -15.84 16.14 13.20
C LYS A 904 -15.72 17.57 13.73
N ASP A 905 -14.76 18.30 13.19
CA ASP A 905 -14.66 19.75 13.39
C ASP A 905 -15.79 20.46 12.65
N GLU A 906 -16.42 21.46 13.28
CA GLU A 906 -17.39 22.29 12.59
C GLU A 906 -16.70 23.08 11.49
N ILE A 907 -17.27 23.08 10.27
CA ILE A 907 -16.84 23.96 9.19
C ILE A 907 -16.93 25.40 9.69
N LYS A 908 -15.82 25.94 10.19
CA LYS A 908 -15.64 27.38 10.30
C LYS A 908 -15.58 27.86 8.87
N LYS A 909 -16.71 28.30 8.32
CA LYS A 909 -16.69 29.07 7.07
C LYS A 909 -15.66 30.17 7.28
N SER A 910 -14.57 30.10 6.53
CA SER A 910 -13.62 31.19 6.39
C SER A 910 -14.45 32.44 6.15
N GLN A 911 -14.38 33.39 7.08
CA GLN A 911 -14.87 34.74 6.81
C GLN A 911 -14.08 35.21 5.59
N LYS A 912 -14.73 35.19 4.42
CA LYS A 912 -14.23 35.82 3.22
C LYS A 912 -14.34 37.33 3.37
#